data_AF-A0A2A9MDH8-F1
#
_entry.id   AF-A0A2A9MDH8-F1
#
_cell.length_a   1.000
_cell.length_b   1.000
_cell.length_c   1.000
_cell.angle_alpha   90.00
_cell.angle_beta   90.00
_cell.angle_gamma   90.00
#
_symmetry.space_group_name_H-M   'P 1'
#
loop_
_entity.id
_entity.type
_entity.pdbx_description
1 polymer ?
#
loop_
_entity_poly.entity_id
_entity_poly.type
_entity_poly.pdbx_seq_one_letter_code
_entity_poly.pdbx_strand_id
1 'polypeptide(L)'
;MYATQDLGHSTLKRGGTVQDDGDPAGPSGPAGPLKSYSSTKEGWRGRGRDLIRRFWSVVNPTWSCTETRHRLDASTSAKLKSTYWLTRIVFLRSLGFVYFFAFLVAFNQAQGLIGSDGILPATDYVQTVKDSFGDSEAWERVKAFPSLFLLLPATDFWIHAVPLLGMVISLCMVIQGASSGFLLFFLWILYQTVNSVGQVWFSFGWESQLLELGFLAIWLCPFWSFSRLPPSWPTPKVCIWGNRWLLFRLMLGAGLIKLRGDAAWRDLTALDYHYETQPLPNPFSWYFQNQPHSLHAAQVVVTHIVECVLSFLVIIPFRQCRLFGGVVQILFQLGILVSGNLAFLNYMTVVSAVMCLDDHFLACLFPYKNLSRLPELVQGCGGSWSCPLVQAWPFRRPPRASFSEEKNGDEPREAAEAEAPLLRDEDTGLEGKLPLTAKEEENVDAPRSCCCWYRPHFLRWVRALRVPRRARKEMEDEIKSNWGKMLCELIASSAMLACMAFVTNPATSAVWMVIAVFFFAIILSSSSTFFTKTLVSNVFVELVLLVVTLWSFISLYQHGPAVWSVWLTACLFTVLIAFAYTTLTNAALIFKVHVEVLLFLLIAVLSVPVVHNLLSPHQVMDSDLGNPFSLVNTHGAFGSIAKERYELIIQGTNSASPDHDAEWLNYEFRCKPGNLYRRPCMAAPYHYRLDWLMWFAATGDLGTADGNSAWFSRFLVKLLENSKSVTGLLAHNPFDGSDPPTALRVLRMQYRFTKRPAFGNGPWWEVVPQTEEVFVSPSQVPGAAAHLSEQLEILRRREESRRREARMRQEAERRRREEEAFERRMRWAREEEQRRRREAEEAEKQRLEEQKRQAAEEKRAREAEEARRKAEEEAQRRAAEEELKRRGEAESRKLEEQRAAEVAQKEANENALKAAEEEEKRRREEELAEAKRQMEAREAEERRRKREEEQRQQAARVAVEKEAEAERKRQEEARAREAERAERERLKMLPQAHRERRGEVHVAAETPASGGGVPLRLGPLLLSRVKKRNLLA
;
A
#
# COMPACT_ATOMS: atom_id res chain seq x y z
N MET A 1 -17.43 49.90 -21.83
CA MET A 1 -17.18 51.09 -22.66
C MET A 1 -16.04 50.76 -23.62
N TYR A 2 -16.32 50.94 -24.91
CA TYR A 2 -15.46 51.10 -26.10
C TYR A 2 -13.94 51.03 -25.89
N ALA A 3 -13.22 50.11 -26.59
CA ALA A 3 -12.59 50.30 -27.92
C ALA A 3 -11.31 51.18 -27.81
N THR A 4 -10.14 50.89 -28.37
CA THR A 4 -9.72 50.59 -29.76
C THR A 4 -8.23 50.14 -29.69
N GLN A 5 -7.74 49.10 -30.38
CA GLN A 5 -7.26 49.05 -31.78
C GLN A 5 -6.31 50.18 -32.22
N ASP A 6 -5.05 49.82 -32.57
CA ASP A 6 -4.37 50.09 -33.86
C ASP A 6 -2.91 49.56 -33.81
N LEU A 7 -2.48 48.63 -34.68
CA LEU A 7 -1.89 48.83 -36.02
C LEU A 7 -0.66 49.76 -35.97
N GLY A 8 0.54 49.45 -36.44
CA GLY A 8 1.05 48.47 -37.40
C GLY A 8 2.21 49.13 -38.15
N HIS A 9 3.19 48.34 -38.62
CA HIS A 9 4.22 48.70 -39.62
C HIS A 9 5.27 49.78 -39.24
N SER A 10 6.50 49.82 -39.75
CA SER A 10 7.47 48.86 -40.30
C SER A 10 8.73 49.69 -40.64
N THR A 11 9.90 49.04 -40.66
CA THR A 11 11.07 49.38 -41.51
C THR A 11 11.79 50.73 -41.32
N LEU A 12 13.08 50.71 -40.97
CA LEU A 12 14.21 50.82 -41.93
C LEU A 12 15.58 51.06 -41.25
N LYS A 13 16.55 50.24 -41.70
CA LYS A 13 17.95 50.55 -42.06
C LYS A 13 19.01 50.99 -41.02
N ARG A 14 20.08 50.16 -41.07
CA ARG A 14 21.52 50.46 -41.22
C ARG A 14 22.22 51.31 -40.15
N GLY A 15 23.19 50.66 -39.49
CA GLY A 15 24.60 50.82 -39.87
C GLY A 15 25.54 51.45 -38.83
N GLY A 16 26.63 50.71 -38.53
CA GLY A 16 27.91 51.18 -37.97
C GLY A 16 28.03 51.08 -36.44
N THR A 17 28.92 50.25 -35.84
CA THR A 17 30.41 50.32 -35.71
C THR A 17 30.87 51.62 -35.01
N VAL A 18 31.75 51.68 -34.00
CA VAL A 18 32.78 50.77 -33.45
C VAL A 18 33.50 51.49 -32.26
N GLN A 19 34.15 50.74 -31.35
CA GLN A 19 35.31 51.06 -30.45
C GLN A 19 35.16 52.11 -29.33
N ASP A 20 35.87 52.10 -28.19
CA ASP A 20 37.27 51.71 -27.84
C ASP A 20 37.35 51.47 -26.30
N ASP A 21 38.03 50.43 -25.81
CA ASP A 21 39.43 50.35 -25.30
C ASP A 21 39.67 50.73 -23.82
N GLY A 22 40.46 49.90 -23.13
CA GLY A 22 41.28 50.31 -21.98
C GLY A 22 41.25 49.43 -20.71
N ASP A 23 42.13 48.43 -20.64
CA ASP A 23 42.66 47.83 -19.39
C ASP A 23 43.91 48.60 -18.91
N PRO A 24 44.29 48.50 -17.62
CA PRO A 24 45.59 47.87 -17.35
C PRO A 24 45.77 47.10 -16.01
N ALA A 25 46.49 45.96 -16.11
CA ALA A 25 47.64 45.48 -15.33
C ALA A 25 47.65 45.37 -13.76
N GLY A 26 47.92 44.13 -13.28
CA GLY A 26 49.16 43.80 -12.54
C GLY A 26 49.09 43.49 -11.01
N PRO A 27 50.03 42.67 -10.44
CA PRO A 27 49.71 41.61 -9.47
C PRO A 27 50.52 41.63 -8.14
N SER A 28 50.10 40.89 -7.09
CA SER A 28 50.99 40.20 -6.10
C SER A 28 50.31 39.66 -4.82
N GLY A 29 50.71 38.45 -4.37
CA GLY A 29 51.02 38.19 -2.95
C GLY A 29 50.04 37.38 -2.08
N PRO A 30 50.46 36.24 -1.46
CA PRO A 30 49.61 35.35 -0.65
C PRO A 30 49.81 35.52 0.87
N ALA A 31 48.75 35.32 1.68
CA ALA A 31 48.84 34.95 3.10
C ALA A 31 47.47 34.47 3.63
N GLY A 32 47.43 33.29 4.24
CA GLY A 32 46.47 32.98 5.30
C GLY A 32 47.21 32.82 6.63
N PRO A 33 46.58 32.36 7.72
CA PRO A 33 45.16 32.34 8.07
C PRO A 33 44.91 32.95 9.48
N LEU A 34 43.67 33.25 9.85
CA LEU A 34 43.21 33.12 11.26
C LEU A 34 41.69 33.21 11.36
N LYS A 35 41.12 32.16 11.97
CA LYS A 35 39.72 32.00 12.31
C LYS A 35 39.29 33.04 13.34
N SER A 36 38.14 33.68 13.12
CA SER A 36 37.26 34.04 14.23
C SER A 36 35.87 33.47 13.98
N TYR A 37 35.36 32.90 15.06
CA TYR A 37 34.18 32.06 15.14
C TYR A 37 33.02 32.97 15.54
N SER A 38 31.98 33.11 14.71
CA SER A 38 30.68 33.56 15.22
C SER A 38 29.51 32.93 14.47
N SER A 39 28.79 32.10 15.25
CA SER A 39 27.35 32.06 15.36
C SER A 39 26.51 31.71 14.11
N THR A 40 26.41 30.41 13.90
CA THR A 40 25.12 29.66 13.84
C THR A 40 23.83 30.49 13.85
N LYS A 41 23.22 30.75 12.68
CA LYS A 41 21.75 30.82 12.53
C LYS A 41 21.16 30.69 11.12
N GLU A 42 21.92 30.25 10.10
CA GLU A 42 21.38 30.06 8.73
C GLU A 42 21.56 28.64 8.15
N GLY A 43 21.94 27.66 8.96
CA GLY A 43 22.31 26.31 8.49
C GLY A 43 21.17 25.35 8.11
N TRP A 44 19.93 25.60 8.55
CA TRP A 44 18.81 24.65 8.34
C TRP A 44 17.90 25.00 7.15
N ARG A 45 17.76 26.29 6.82
CA ARG A 45 16.92 26.75 5.70
C ARG A 45 17.63 26.67 4.33
N GLY A 46 18.96 26.61 4.32
CA GLY A 46 19.78 26.40 3.11
C GLY A 46 19.90 24.92 2.73
N ARG A 47 20.13 24.04 3.71
CA ARG A 47 20.33 22.60 3.48
C ARG A 47 19.06 21.90 3.01
N GLY A 48 17.89 22.30 3.52
CA GLY A 48 16.59 21.86 3.02
C GLY A 48 16.33 22.34 1.59
N ARG A 49 16.63 23.60 1.27
CA ARG A 49 16.48 24.14 -0.09
C ARG A 49 17.46 23.54 -1.09
N ASP A 50 18.65 23.15 -0.68
CA ASP A 50 19.62 22.48 -1.54
C ASP A 50 19.32 20.98 -1.72
N LEU A 51 18.78 20.30 -0.71
CA LEU A 51 18.26 18.94 -0.89
C LEU A 51 17.02 18.95 -1.77
N ILE A 52 16.12 19.93 -1.58
CA ILE A 52 14.94 20.14 -2.41
C ILE A 52 15.37 20.53 -3.82
N ARG A 53 16.32 21.45 -4.04
CA ARG A 53 16.85 21.76 -5.38
C ARG A 53 17.54 20.56 -6.02
N ARG A 54 18.31 19.76 -5.29
CA ARG A 54 18.93 18.53 -5.81
C ARG A 54 17.86 17.51 -6.17
N PHE A 55 16.86 17.31 -5.32
CA PHE A 55 15.70 16.47 -5.58
C PHE A 55 14.92 16.96 -6.81
N TRP A 56 14.60 18.25 -6.91
CA TRP A 56 13.95 18.87 -8.08
C TRP A 56 14.84 18.91 -9.33
N SER A 57 16.17 18.87 -9.19
CA SER A 57 17.09 18.71 -10.34
C SER A 57 17.17 17.27 -10.85
N VAL A 58 16.99 16.29 -9.95
CA VAL A 58 16.90 14.85 -10.27
C VAL A 58 15.50 14.50 -10.81
N VAL A 59 14.48 15.17 -10.30
CA VAL A 59 13.06 15.03 -10.68
C VAL A 59 12.70 15.99 -11.82
N ASN A 60 13.61 16.85 -12.28
CA ASN A 60 13.33 17.88 -13.28
C ASN A 60 12.78 17.22 -14.55
N PRO A 61 11.45 17.29 -14.81
CA PRO A 61 10.88 16.77 -16.03
C PRO A 61 11.08 17.87 -17.06
N THR A 62 12.34 18.11 -17.43
CA THR A 62 12.69 19.09 -18.45
C THR A 62 12.35 18.49 -19.80
N TRP A 63 11.05 18.49 -20.10
CA TRP A 63 10.51 18.65 -21.44
C TRP A 63 10.77 20.08 -21.96
N SER A 64 11.90 20.71 -21.60
CA SER A 64 12.22 22.03 -22.14
C SER A 64 12.81 21.84 -23.53
N CYS A 65 12.05 22.27 -24.53
CA CYS A 65 12.43 22.35 -25.94
C CYS A 65 13.52 23.42 -26.20
N THR A 66 14.52 23.51 -25.33
CA THR A 66 15.64 24.47 -25.42
C THR A 66 16.95 23.82 -25.82
N GLU A 67 17.03 22.49 -25.93
CA GLU A 67 18.20 21.80 -26.47
C GLU A 67 18.13 21.70 -28.00
N THR A 68 19.13 22.27 -28.69
CA THR A 68 19.35 22.08 -30.12
C THR A 68 19.65 20.61 -30.41
N ARG A 69 18.67 19.87 -30.94
CA ARG A 69 18.81 18.44 -31.28
C ARG A 69 19.62 18.29 -32.57
N HIS A 70 20.83 17.78 -32.48
CA HIS A 70 21.58 17.35 -33.66
C HIS A 70 20.93 16.09 -34.27
N ARG A 71 20.84 16.06 -35.60
CA ARG A 71 20.32 14.90 -36.34
C ARG A 71 21.25 13.70 -36.11
N LEU A 72 20.71 12.59 -35.63
CA LEU A 72 21.46 11.34 -35.49
C LEU A 72 21.93 10.88 -36.87
N ASP A 73 23.16 10.35 -36.95
CA ASP A 73 23.69 9.74 -38.17
C ASP A 73 22.74 8.65 -38.70
N ALA A 74 22.61 8.55 -40.03
CA ALA A 74 21.67 7.67 -40.70
C ALA A 74 21.89 6.19 -40.33
N SER A 75 23.14 5.80 -40.09
CA SER A 75 23.54 4.45 -39.67
C SER A 75 23.00 4.11 -38.27
N THR A 76 23.21 5.01 -37.30
CA THR A 76 22.70 4.92 -35.93
C THR A 76 21.18 4.92 -35.92
N SER A 77 20.55 5.81 -36.70
CA SER A 77 19.10 5.87 -36.84
C SER A 77 18.49 4.59 -37.40
N ALA A 78 19.19 3.86 -38.28
CA ALA A 78 18.72 2.58 -38.79
C ALA A 78 18.80 1.48 -37.71
N LYS A 79 19.89 1.43 -36.94
CA LYS A 79 20.08 0.43 -35.87
C LYS A 79 19.08 0.61 -34.72
N LEU A 80 18.75 1.85 -34.34
CA LEU A 80 17.75 2.18 -33.31
C LEU A 80 16.34 1.60 -33.57
N LYS A 81 16.02 1.20 -34.80
CA LYS A 81 14.73 0.57 -35.13
C LYS A 81 14.59 -0.84 -34.53
N SER A 82 15.66 -1.42 -33.99
CA SER A 82 15.71 -2.83 -33.58
C SER A 82 16.27 -3.11 -32.19
N THR A 83 16.72 -2.08 -31.47
CA THR A 83 17.51 -2.22 -30.24
C THR A 83 16.69 -2.17 -28.93
N TYR A 84 15.62 -1.38 -28.88
CA TYR A 84 14.64 -1.27 -27.78
C TYR A 84 15.21 -0.86 -26.39
N TRP A 85 16.36 -0.20 -26.34
CA TRP A 85 16.96 0.29 -25.08
C TRP A 85 16.12 1.41 -24.43
N LEU A 86 15.68 2.37 -25.24
CA LEU A 86 14.85 3.48 -24.79
C LEU A 86 13.44 2.98 -24.46
N THR A 87 12.90 2.08 -25.30
CA THR A 87 11.62 1.42 -25.03
C THR A 87 11.64 0.71 -23.67
N ARG A 88 12.72 -0.01 -23.34
CA ARG A 88 12.87 -0.67 -22.04
C ARG A 88 12.82 0.32 -20.88
N ILE A 89 13.46 1.49 -20.99
CA ILE A 89 13.43 2.51 -19.93
C ILE A 89 12.00 3.02 -19.70
N VAL A 90 11.28 3.36 -20.77
CA VAL A 90 9.88 3.82 -20.68
C VAL A 90 8.99 2.72 -20.08
N PHE A 91 9.18 1.48 -20.53
CA PHE A 91 8.46 0.32 -20.03
C PHE A 91 8.69 0.09 -18.53
N LEU A 92 9.95 0.05 -18.07
CA LEU A 92 10.27 -0.20 -16.66
C LEU A 92 9.73 0.90 -15.75
N ARG A 93 9.77 2.16 -16.19
CA ARG A 93 9.16 3.27 -15.45
C ARG A 93 7.64 3.12 -15.35
N SER A 94 7.01 2.78 -16.46
CA SER A 94 5.55 2.61 -16.52
C SER A 94 5.09 1.40 -15.70
N LEU A 95 5.83 0.29 -15.76
CA LEU A 95 5.60 -0.90 -14.95
C LEU A 95 5.80 -0.63 -13.46
N GLY A 96 6.86 0.12 -13.09
CA GLY A 96 7.09 0.51 -11.70
C GLY A 96 5.99 1.42 -11.15
N PHE A 97 5.43 2.28 -12.00
CA PHE A 97 4.29 3.11 -11.63
C PHE A 97 3.05 2.25 -11.34
N VAL A 98 2.77 1.24 -12.18
CA VAL A 98 1.66 0.31 -11.93
C VAL A 98 1.89 -0.49 -10.65
N TYR A 99 3.07 -1.10 -10.46
CA TYR A 99 3.37 -1.84 -9.23
C TYR A 99 3.22 -0.97 -7.99
N PHE A 100 3.69 0.28 -8.04
CA PHE A 100 3.54 1.21 -6.91
C PHE A 100 2.06 1.37 -6.51
N PHE A 101 1.16 1.59 -7.47
CA PHE A 101 -0.27 1.70 -7.18
C PHE A 101 -0.89 0.37 -6.75
N ALA A 102 -0.49 -0.74 -7.34
CA ALA A 102 -0.99 -2.06 -6.97
C ALA A 102 -0.62 -2.42 -5.52
N PHE A 103 0.62 -2.14 -5.10
CA PHE A 103 1.04 -2.30 -3.70
C PHE A 103 0.44 -1.24 -2.77
N LEU A 104 0.24 0.00 -3.23
CA LEU A 104 -0.44 1.04 -2.45
C LEU A 104 -1.89 0.65 -2.13
N VAL A 105 -2.59 0.08 -3.11
CA VAL A 105 -3.95 -0.48 -2.94
C VAL A 105 -3.93 -1.60 -1.90
N ALA A 106 -2.95 -2.51 -1.98
CA ALA A 106 -2.80 -3.60 -1.02
C ALA A 106 -2.49 -3.07 0.39
N PHE A 107 -1.56 -2.13 0.53
CA PHE A 107 -1.15 -1.55 1.80
C PHE A 107 -2.31 -0.83 2.52
N ASN A 108 -3.04 0.04 1.81
CA ASN A 108 -4.09 0.85 2.41
C ASN A 108 -5.34 0.05 2.82
N GLN A 109 -5.65 -1.04 2.10
CA GLN A 109 -6.87 -1.83 2.34
C GLN A 109 -6.59 -3.14 3.07
N ALA A 110 -5.33 -3.55 3.24
CA ALA A 110 -4.93 -4.80 3.89
C ALA A 110 -5.60 -5.01 5.25
N GLN A 111 -5.56 -4.01 6.14
CA GLN A 111 -6.07 -4.16 7.51
C GLN A 111 -7.56 -4.51 7.54
N GLY A 112 -8.38 -3.78 6.78
CA GLY A 112 -9.84 -3.99 6.77
C GLY A 112 -10.26 -5.23 5.97
N LEU A 113 -9.51 -5.62 4.93
CA LEU A 113 -9.88 -6.74 4.08
C LEU A 113 -9.39 -8.08 4.62
N ILE A 114 -8.10 -8.16 4.98
CA ILE A 114 -7.41 -9.41 5.32
C ILE A 114 -6.60 -9.38 6.63
N GLY A 115 -6.61 -8.27 7.35
CA GLY A 115 -5.97 -8.19 8.67
C GLY A 115 -6.66 -9.08 9.71
N SER A 116 -6.07 -9.18 10.90
CA SER A 116 -6.62 -9.97 12.02
C SER A 116 -8.05 -9.58 12.42
N ASP A 117 -8.40 -8.29 12.31
CA ASP A 117 -9.75 -7.73 12.51
C ASP A 117 -10.45 -7.39 11.16
N GLY A 118 -9.95 -7.94 10.05
CA GLY A 118 -10.52 -7.74 8.72
C GLY A 118 -11.75 -8.60 8.44
N ILE A 119 -12.34 -8.42 7.26
CA ILE A 119 -13.50 -9.20 6.80
C ILE A 119 -13.14 -10.68 6.58
N LEU A 120 -11.98 -10.95 5.96
CA LEU A 120 -11.46 -12.30 5.71
C LEU A 120 -10.03 -12.43 6.25
N PRO A 121 -9.86 -12.75 7.54
CA PRO A 121 -8.54 -12.82 8.16
C PRO A 121 -7.57 -13.75 7.41
N ALA A 122 -6.40 -13.21 7.04
CA ALA A 122 -5.35 -13.96 6.36
C ALA A 122 -4.77 -15.09 7.22
N THR A 123 -4.71 -14.89 8.54
CA THR A 123 -4.18 -15.88 9.50
C THR A 123 -4.93 -17.20 9.39
N ASP A 124 -6.27 -17.14 9.44
CA ASP A 124 -7.13 -18.33 9.38
C ASP A 124 -7.02 -19.03 8.03
N TYR A 125 -6.95 -18.24 6.95
CA TYR A 125 -6.82 -18.76 5.60
C TYR A 125 -5.48 -19.47 5.38
N VAL A 126 -4.36 -18.83 5.74
CA VAL A 126 -3.02 -19.41 5.60
C VAL A 126 -2.88 -20.66 6.46
N GLN A 127 -3.46 -20.68 7.68
CA GLN A 127 -3.46 -21.86 8.54
C GLN A 127 -4.25 -23.00 7.91
N THR A 128 -5.46 -22.74 7.42
CA THR A 128 -6.30 -23.73 6.73
C THR A 128 -5.59 -24.32 5.51
N VAL A 129 -4.90 -23.49 4.72
CA VAL A 129 -4.10 -23.94 3.57
C VAL A 129 -2.92 -24.80 4.02
N LYS A 130 -2.17 -24.39 5.06
CA LYS A 130 -1.06 -25.17 5.60
C LYS A 130 -1.51 -26.54 6.11
N ASP A 131 -2.65 -26.60 6.78
CA ASP A 131 -3.22 -27.83 7.32
C ASP A 131 -3.74 -28.75 6.19
N SER A 132 -4.37 -28.19 5.16
CA SER A 132 -4.89 -28.94 4.01
C SER A 132 -3.80 -29.63 3.19
N PHE A 133 -2.58 -29.07 3.15
CA PHE A 133 -1.43 -29.63 2.45
C PHE A 133 -0.33 -30.14 3.42
N GLY A 134 -0.70 -30.42 4.68
CA GLY A 134 0.23 -30.81 5.75
C GLY A 134 1.04 -32.09 5.47
N ASP A 135 0.50 -33.00 4.66
CA ASP A 135 1.14 -34.27 4.27
C ASP A 135 1.84 -34.21 2.91
N SER A 136 1.63 -33.15 2.12
CA SER A 136 2.19 -33.01 0.77
C SER A 136 3.64 -32.54 0.79
N GLU A 137 4.42 -32.87 -0.24
CA GLU A 137 5.79 -32.36 -0.41
C GLU A 137 5.83 -30.83 -0.45
N ALA A 138 6.93 -30.24 0.03
CA ALA A 138 7.08 -28.79 0.14
C ALA A 138 6.86 -28.04 -1.20
N TRP A 139 7.23 -28.65 -2.32
CA TRP A 139 7.05 -28.05 -3.64
C TRP A 139 5.59 -28.01 -4.09
N GLU A 140 4.81 -29.05 -3.79
CA GLU A 140 3.37 -29.05 -4.07
C GLU A 140 2.66 -27.94 -3.27
N ARG A 141 3.10 -27.69 -2.02
CA ARG A 141 2.59 -26.57 -1.22
C ARG A 141 2.88 -25.22 -1.87
N VAL A 142 4.08 -25.05 -2.42
CA VAL A 142 4.47 -23.80 -3.11
C VAL A 142 3.69 -23.63 -4.41
N LYS A 143 3.44 -24.70 -5.18
CA LYS A 143 2.59 -24.63 -6.39
C LYS A 143 1.14 -24.31 -6.04
N ALA A 144 0.58 -24.92 -4.99
CA ALA A 144 -0.78 -24.64 -4.56
C ALA A 144 -0.94 -23.23 -3.97
N PHE A 145 0.08 -22.75 -3.24
CA PHE A 145 0.05 -21.46 -2.56
C PHE A 145 1.41 -20.74 -2.67
N PRO A 146 1.70 -20.08 -3.82
CA PRO A 146 3.00 -19.46 -4.10
C PRO A 146 3.18 -18.15 -3.32
N SER A 147 3.39 -18.27 -2.00
CA SER A 147 3.42 -17.13 -1.09
C SER A 147 4.54 -17.24 -0.05
N LEU A 148 5.16 -16.11 0.29
CA LEU A 148 6.13 -16.05 1.39
C LEU A 148 5.51 -16.40 2.75
N PHE A 149 4.18 -16.34 2.91
CA PHE A 149 3.47 -16.75 4.13
C PHE A 149 3.52 -18.26 4.43
N LEU A 150 4.06 -19.07 3.52
CA LEU A 150 4.45 -20.45 3.85
C LEU A 150 5.59 -20.48 4.88
N LEU A 151 6.54 -19.54 4.75
CA LEU A 151 7.72 -19.42 5.62
C LEU A 151 7.55 -18.36 6.71
N LEU A 152 6.88 -17.25 6.39
CA LEU A 152 6.63 -16.15 7.31
C LEU A 152 5.29 -16.33 8.04
N PRO A 153 5.15 -15.85 9.29
CA PRO A 153 3.86 -15.85 9.96
C PRO A 153 2.94 -14.80 9.34
N ALA A 154 1.67 -15.16 9.14
CA ALA A 154 0.64 -14.27 8.56
C ALA A 154 0.10 -13.26 9.59
N THR A 155 0.99 -12.50 10.24
CA THR A 155 0.60 -11.45 11.19
C THR A 155 0.36 -10.12 10.48
N ASP A 156 -0.41 -9.23 11.11
CA ASP A 156 -0.70 -7.87 10.61
C ASP A 156 0.57 -7.11 10.20
N PHE A 157 1.67 -7.29 10.93
CA PHE A 157 2.97 -6.69 10.58
C PHE A 157 3.43 -7.10 9.17
N TRP A 158 3.43 -8.39 8.86
CA TRP A 158 3.92 -8.88 7.55
C TRP A 158 2.95 -8.57 6.41
N ILE A 159 1.65 -8.56 6.70
CA ILE A 159 0.59 -8.17 5.75
C ILE A 159 0.79 -6.72 5.28
N HIS A 160 1.29 -5.83 6.15
CA HIS A 160 1.63 -4.45 5.78
C HIS A 160 3.06 -4.27 5.26
N ALA A 161 4.03 -5.01 5.82
CA ALA A 161 5.45 -4.88 5.46
C ALA A 161 5.73 -5.34 4.02
N VAL A 162 5.09 -6.42 3.56
CA VAL A 162 5.30 -6.96 2.20
C VAL A 162 4.87 -5.95 1.12
N PRO A 163 3.64 -5.38 1.14
CA PRO A 163 3.26 -4.31 0.23
C PRO A 163 4.12 -3.05 0.36
N LEU A 164 4.48 -2.64 1.58
CA LEU A 164 5.31 -1.45 1.78
C LEU A 164 6.68 -1.59 1.12
N LEU A 165 7.32 -2.75 1.26
CA LEU A 165 8.59 -3.05 0.61
C LEU A 165 8.44 -3.03 -0.92
N GLY A 166 7.35 -3.61 -1.43
CA GLY A 166 7.00 -3.56 -2.85
C GLY A 166 6.84 -2.11 -3.36
N MET A 167 6.18 -1.24 -2.59
CA MET A 167 6.03 0.18 -2.92
C MET A 167 7.39 0.90 -3.01
N VAL A 168 8.27 0.69 -2.03
CA VAL A 168 9.60 1.33 -2.00
C VAL A 168 10.44 0.91 -3.21
N ILE A 169 10.48 -0.39 -3.51
CA ILE A 169 11.21 -0.92 -4.67
C ILE A 169 10.65 -0.36 -5.97
N SER A 170 9.32 -0.33 -6.10
CA SER A 170 8.63 0.20 -7.28
C SER A 170 8.91 1.69 -7.49
N LEU A 171 8.87 2.49 -6.42
CA LEU A 171 9.18 3.90 -6.47
C LEU A 171 10.63 4.15 -6.90
N CYS A 172 11.58 3.40 -6.34
CA CYS A 172 12.98 3.43 -6.76
C CYS A 172 13.13 3.11 -8.26
N MET A 173 12.40 2.11 -8.77
CA MET A 173 12.41 1.74 -10.18
C MET A 173 11.86 2.86 -11.09
N VAL A 174 10.78 3.53 -10.69
CA VAL A 174 10.22 4.69 -11.42
C VAL A 174 11.24 5.82 -11.53
N ILE A 175 11.88 6.18 -10.41
CA ILE A 175 12.85 7.28 -10.35
C ILE A 175 14.09 6.94 -11.19
N GLN A 176 14.66 5.75 -11.01
CA GLN A 176 15.90 5.37 -11.67
C GLN A 176 15.72 5.07 -13.17
N GLY A 177 14.57 4.52 -13.56
CA GLY A 177 14.35 4.00 -14.92
C GLY A 177 15.28 2.86 -15.31
N ALA A 178 15.84 2.18 -14.30
CA ALA A 178 16.65 0.98 -14.40
C ALA A 178 16.29 0.06 -13.24
N SER A 179 16.54 -1.23 -13.40
CA SER A 179 16.40 -2.22 -12.34
C SER A 179 17.38 -3.37 -12.59
N SER A 180 17.50 -4.26 -11.61
CA SER A 180 18.17 -5.55 -11.75
C SER A 180 17.12 -6.64 -11.94
N GLY A 181 17.45 -7.68 -12.73
CA GLY A 181 16.62 -8.88 -12.85
C GLY A 181 16.30 -9.52 -11.49
N PHE A 182 17.25 -9.54 -10.54
CA PHE A 182 17.00 -10.06 -9.19
C PHE A 182 16.00 -9.21 -8.40
N LEU A 183 16.10 -7.88 -8.54
CA LEU A 183 15.19 -6.96 -7.87
C LEU A 183 13.77 -7.07 -8.43
N LEU A 184 13.64 -7.24 -9.75
CA LEU A 184 12.35 -7.50 -10.40
C LEU A 184 11.77 -8.87 -10.03
N PHE A 185 12.61 -9.89 -9.92
CA PHE A 185 12.17 -11.21 -9.46
C PHE A 185 11.68 -11.16 -8.02
N PHE A 186 12.40 -10.45 -7.14
CA PHE A 186 11.97 -10.24 -5.78
C PHE A 186 10.66 -9.43 -5.71
N LEU A 187 10.52 -8.37 -6.49
CA LEU A 187 9.28 -7.58 -6.60
C LEU A 187 8.11 -8.44 -7.07
N TRP A 188 8.35 -9.33 -8.03
CA TRP A 188 7.37 -10.29 -8.53
C TRP A 188 6.93 -11.27 -7.43
N ILE A 189 7.86 -11.81 -6.62
CA ILE A 189 7.54 -12.67 -5.46
C ILE A 189 6.70 -11.93 -4.42
N LEU A 190 7.03 -10.66 -4.12
CA LEU A 190 6.24 -9.84 -3.19
C LEU A 190 4.82 -9.67 -3.69
N TYR A 191 4.63 -9.45 -5.00
CA TYR A 191 3.30 -9.30 -5.57
C TYR A 191 2.53 -10.63 -5.60
N GLN A 192 3.18 -11.73 -5.97
CA GLN A 192 2.59 -13.07 -5.91
C GLN A 192 2.12 -13.40 -4.49
N THR A 193 2.92 -13.05 -3.48
CA THR A 193 2.58 -13.23 -2.05
C THR A 193 1.28 -12.50 -1.69
N VAL A 194 1.14 -11.25 -2.13
CA VAL A 194 -0.07 -10.43 -1.92
C VAL A 194 -1.27 -11.03 -2.67
N ASN A 195 -1.08 -11.44 -3.92
CA ASN A 195 -2.12 -12.04 -4.74
C ASN A 195 -2.66 -13.34 -4.10
N SER A 196 -1.76 -14.23 -3.67
CA SER A 196 -2.15 -15.52 -3.06
C SER A 196 -2.89 -15.35 -1.74
N VAL A 197 -2.43 -14.47 -0.84
CA VAL A 197 -3.12 -14.25 0.46
C VAL A 197 -4.44 -13.47 0.31
N GLY A 198 -4.58 -12.73 -0.79
CA GLY A 198 -5.66 -11.80 -1.04
C GLY A 198 -7.05 -12.41 -1.26
N GLN A 199 -7.17 -13.73 -1.44
CA GLN A 199 -8.43 -14.45 -1.63
C GLN A 199 -9.30 -13.78 -2.72
N VAL A 200 -10.62 -13.65 -2.50
CA VAL A 200 -11.56 -13.00 -3.43
C VAL A 200 -11.19 -11.54 -3.72
N TRP A 201 -10.51 -10.85 -2.80
CA TRP A 201 -10.13 -9.45 -2.97
C TRP A 201 -9.07 -9.25 -4.05
N PHE A 202 -8.29 -10.28 -4.41
CA PHE A 202 -7.23 -10.22 -5.41
C PHE A 202 -7.42 -11.26 -6.53
N SER A 203 -8.63 -11.81 -6.68
CA SER A 203 -8.95 -12.79 -7.74
C SER A 203 -9.45 -12.12 -9.03
N PHE A 204 -8.77 -11.07 -9.49
CA PHE A 204 -9.14 -10.33 -10.70
C PHE A 204 -8.13 -10.56 -11.85
N GLY A 205 -8.59 -10.54 -13.11
CA GLY A 205 -7.74 -10.82 -14.28
C GLY A 205 -6.53 -9.89 -14.46
N TRP A 206 -6.61 -8.64 -13.98
CA TRP A 206 -5.44 -7.74 -14.00
C TRP A 206 -4.35 -8.12 -12.98
N GLU A 207 -4.65 -8.95 -12.00
CA GLU A 207 -3.65 -9.40 -11.02
C GLU A 207 -2.71 -10.41 -11.68
N SER A 208 -3.28 -11.39 -12.39
CA SER A 208 -2.52 -12.36 -13.19
C SER A 208 -1.82 -11.68 -14.38
N GLN A 209 -2.43 -10.67 -15.01
CA GLN A 209 -1.74 -9.87 -16.03
C GLN A 209 -0.49 -9.15 -15.47
N LEU A 210 -0.52 -8.64 -14.23
CA LEU A 210 0.64 -7.95 -13.65
C LEU A 210 1.77 -8.93 -13.35
N LEU A 211 1.42 -10.14 -12.91
CA LEU A 211 2.38 -11.22 -12.70
C LEU A 211 3.07 -11.64 -14.00
N GLU A 212 2.33 -11.76 -15.09
CA GLU A 212 2.92 -12.04 -16.40
C GLU A 212 3.84 -10.93 -16.90
N LEU A 213 3.38 -9.67 -16.78
CA LEU A 213 4.14 -8.50 -17.21
C LEU A 213 5.43 -8.35 -16.39
N GLY A 214 5.34 -8.59 -15.09
CA GLY A 214 6.47 -8.67 -14.17
C GLY A 214 7.45 -9.77 -14.52
N PHE A 215 6.95 -10.98 -14.81
CA PHE A 215 7.79 -12.12 -15.19
C PHE A 215 8.60 -11.82 -16.46
N LEU A 216 7.96 -11.26 -17.49
CA LEU A 216 8.66 -10.84 -18.71
C LEU A 216 9.67 -9.72 -18.45
N ALA A 217 9.41 -8.85 -17.46
CA ALA A 217 10.31 -7.76 -17.11
C ALA A 217 11.62 -8.22 -16.45
N ILE A 218 11.59 -9.33 -15.69
CA ILE A 218 12.79 -9.90 -15.03
C ILE A 218 13.93 -10.06 -16.03
N TRP A 219 13.63 -10.64 -17.19
CA TRP A 219 14.60 -10.97 -18.23
C TRP A 219 15.02 -9.77 -19.10
N LEU A 220 14.23 -8.67 -19.09
CA LEU A 220 14.57 -7.44 -19.82
C LEU A 220 15.79 -6.71 -19.21
N CYS A 221 16.01 -6.88 -17.91
CA CYS A 221 17.08 -6.23 -17.16
C CYS A 221 18.29 -7.16 -16.96
N PRO A 222 19.52 -6.62 -16.91
CA PRO A 222 20.67 -7.39 -16.45
C PRO A 222 20.48 -7.77 -14.97
N PHE A 223 20.96 -8.96 -14.58
CA PHE A 223 20.88 -9.40 -13.19
C PHE A 223 21.90 -8.70 -12.28
N TRP A 224 23.10 -8.41 -12.78
CA TRP A 224 24.23 -7.93 -11.98
C TRP A 224 24.55 -6.43 -12.17
N SER A 225 23.67 -5.67 -12.83
CA SER A 225 23.89 -4.24 -13.10
C SER A 225 22.62 -3.43 -12.91
N PHE A 226 22.77 -2.19 -12.43
CA PHE A 226 21.70 -1.20 -12.30
C PHE A 226 21.81 -0.08 -13.35
N SER A 227 22.58 -0.30 -14.42
CA SER A 227 22.69 0.66 -15.51
C SER A 227 21.39 0.78 -16.29
N ARG A 228 21.01 2.00 -16.69
CA ARG A 228 19.88 2.25 -17.61
C ARG A 228 20.18 1.72 -19.02
N LEU A 229 21.45 1.80 -19.42
CA LEU A 229 21.95 1.42 -20.73
C LEU A 229 23.18 0.48 -20.56
N PRO A 230 23.00 -0.77 -20.09
CA PRO A 230 24.07 -1.74 -19.91
C PRO A 230 24.63 -2.20 -21.27
N PRO A 231 25.88 -1.90 -21.64
CA PRO A 231 26.42 -2.24 -22.97
C PRO A 231 26.43 -3.76 -23.26
N SER A 232 26.55 -4.57 -22.21
CA SER A 232 26.68 -6.03 -22.26
C SER A 232 25.36 -6.80 -22.32
N TRP A 233 24.20 -6.13 -22.18
CA TRP A 233 22.89 -6.81 -22.07
C TRP A 233 21.87 -6.26 -23.08
N PRO A 234 21.94 -6.68 -24.35
CA PRO A 234 20.96 -6.29 -25.36
C PRO A 234 19.56 -6.71 -24.94
N THR A 235 18.55 -5.89 -25.26
CA THR A 235 17.17 -6.17 -24.88
C THR A 235 16.67 -7.46 -25.54
N PRO A 236 16.26 -8.49 -24.76
CA PRO A 236 15.86 -9.76 -25.33
C PRO A 236 14.63 -9.65 -26.22
N LYS A 237 14.74 -10.13 -27.47
CA LYS A 237 13.66 -9.98 -28.46
C LYS A 237 12.45 -10.82 -28.12
N VAL A 238 12.67 -11.96 -27.47
CA VAL A 238 11.60 -12.84 -26.98
C VAL A 238 10.75 -12.16 -25.91
N CYS A 239 11.34 -11.34 -25.02
CA CYS A 239 10.56 -10.58 -24.04
C CYS A 239 9.70 -9.51 -24.70
N ILE A 240 10.24 -8.84 -25.73
CA ILE A 240 9.48 -7.85 -26.52
C ILE A 240 8.33 -8.53 -27.25
N TRP A 241 8.59 -9.67 -27.89
CA TRP A 241 7.57 -10.46 -28.56
C TRP A 241 6.54 -11.02 -27.58
N GLY A 242 6.97 -11.51 -26.41
CA GLY A 242 6.09 -12.01 -25.33
C GLY A 242 5.14 -10.94 -24.82
N ASN A 243 5.61 -9.69 -24.67
CA ASN A 243 4.75 -8.55 -24.33
C ASN A 243 3.72 -8.24 -25.43
N ARG A 244 4.12 -8.35 -26.70
CA ARG A 244 3.20 -8.20 -27.85
C ARG A 244 2.20 -9.34 -27.93
N TRP A 245 2.62 -10.56 -27.62
CA TRP A 245 1.77 -11.74 -27.53
C TRP A 245 0.74 -11.57 -26.42
N LEU A 246 1.15 -11.14 -25.22
CA LEU A 246 0.27 -10.73 -24.12
C LEU A 246 -0.75 -9.68 -24.56
N LEU A 247 -0.30 -8.59 -25.20
CA LEU A 247 -1.20 -7.56 -25.70
C LEU A 247 -2.19 -8.11 -26.74
N PHE A 248 -1.72 -8.90 -27.69
CA PHE A 248 -2.56 -9.50 -28.72
C PHE A 248 -3.63 -10.40 -28.13
N ARG A 249 -3.27 -11.36 -27.26
CA ARG A 249 -4.24 -12.28 -26.67
C ARG A 249 -5.21 -11.58 -25.73
N LEU A 250 -4.78 -10.52 -25.05
CA LEU A 250 -5.66 -9.70 -24.22
C LEU A 250 -6.69 -8.96 -25.08
N MET A 251 -6.26 -8.25 -26.12
CA MET A 251 -7.18 -7.50 -26.99
C MET A 251 -8.10 -8.43 -27.79
N LEU A 252 -7.56 -9.51 -28.34
CA LEU A 252 -8.35 -10.48 -29.09
C LEU A 252 -9.32 -11.24 -28.16
N GLY A 253 -8.88 -11.65 -26.97
CA GLY A 253 -9.72 -12.32 -25.98
C GLY A 253 -10.90 -11.45 -25.54
N ALA A 254 -10.65 -10.16 -25.27
CA ALA A 254 -11.67 -9.17 -24.96
C ALA A 254 -12.66 -8.96 -26.12
N GLY A 255 -12.20 -8.89 -27.37
CA GLY A 255 -13.09 -8.74 -28.52
C GLY A 255 -13.94 -10.00 -28.79
N LEU A 256 -13.31 -11.19 -28.71
CA LEU A 256 -14.00 -12.46 -28.93
C LEU A 256 -15.05 -12.73 -27.84
N ILE A 257 -14.80 -12.37 -26.57
CA ILE A 257 -15.79 -12.60 -25.51
C ILE A 257 -17.02 -11.71 -25.72
N LYS A 258 -16.83 -10.49 -26.21
CA LYS A 258 -17.95 -9.58 -26.52
C LYS A 258 -18.80 -10.11 -27.67
N LEU A 259 -18.17 -10.59 -28.74
CA LEU A 259 -18.86 -11.19 -29.88
C LEU A 259 -19.62 -12.48 -29.53
N ARG A 260 -19.04 -13.31 -28.65
CA ARG A 260 -19.57 -14.64 -28.28
C ARG A 260 -20.49 -14.61 -27.07
N GLY A 261 -20.32 -13.64 -26.17
CA GLY A 261 -20.94 -13.61 -24.85
C GLY A 261 -22.38 -13.14 -24.85
N ASP A 262 -22.64 -11.93 -25.38
CA ASP A 262 -23.96 -11.29 -25.29
C ASP A 262 -24.46 -10.83 -26.67
N ALA A 263 -25.77 -10.89 -26.88
CA ALA A 263 -26.41 -10.34 -28.06
C ALA A 263 -26.26 -8.82 -28.13
N ALA A 264 -26.21 -8.12 -26.99
CA ALA A 264 -26.09 -6.65 -26.96
C ALA A 264 -24.87 -6.11 -27.74
N TRP A 265 -23.75 -6.84 -27.75
CA TRP A 265 -22.57 -6.48 -28.53
C TRP A 265 -22.77 -6.66 -30.04
N ARG A 266 -23.49 -7.72 -30.44
CA ARG A 266 -23.80 -8.02 -31.84
C ARG A 266 -24.88 -7.09 -32.41
N ASP A 267 -25.83 -6.70 -31.56
CA ASP A 267 -26.92 -5.78 -31.89
C ASP A 267 -26.50 -4.30 -31.78
N LEU A 268 -25.22 -4.02 -31.49
CA LEU A 268 -24.64 -2.68 -31.36
C LEU A 268 -25.25 -1.79 -30.24
N THR A 269 -25.91 -2.40 -29.25
CA THR A 269 -26.58 -1.72 -28.12
C THR A 269 -25.78 -1.80 -26.81
N ALA A 270 -24.68 -2.55 -26.76
CA ALA A 270 -23.88 -2.75 -25.54
C ALA A 270 -23.47 -1.44 -24.83
N LEU A 271 -23.03 -0.43 -25.59
CA LEU A 271 -22.59 0.85 -25.02
C LEU A 271 -23.74 1.78 -24.62
N ASP A 272 -24.99 1.47 -25.00
CA ASP A 272 -26.17 2.19 -24.47
C ASP A 272 -26.38 1.91 -22.98
N TYR A 273 -25.84 0.82 -22.45
CA TYR A 273 -25.98 0.41 -21.05
C TYR A 273 -24.66 0.51 -20.29
N HIS A 274 -23.54 0.19 -20.94
CA HIS A 274 -22.24 -0.01 -20.28
C HIS A 274 -21.76 1.18 -19.45
N TYR A 275 -21.91 2.42 -19.92
CA TYR A 275 -21.36 3.58 -19.21
C TYR A 275 -22.05 3.84 -17.87
N GLU A 276 -23.34 3.53 -17.77
CA GLU A 276 -24.12 3.55 -16.52
C GLU A 276 -23.85 2.32 -15.66
N THR A 277 -23.82 1.13 -16.25
CA THR A 277 -23.81 -0.14 -15.49
C THR A 277 -22.42 -0.68 -15.16
N GLN A 278 -21.34 -0.08 -15.68
CA GLN A 278 -19.96 -0.45 -15.35
C GLN A 278 -19.65 -0.37 -13.83
N PRO A 279 -18.64 -1.09 -13.31
CA PRO A 279 -18.43 -1.23 -11.87
C PRO A 279 -18.33 0.09 -11.10
N LEU A 280 -17.36 0.92 -11.47
CA LEU A 280 -17.10 2.22 -10.86
C LEU A 280 -17.12 3.33 -11.92
N PRO A 281 -18.31 3.89 -12.23
CA PRO A 281 -18.41 4.98 -13.18
C PRO A 281 -17.72 6.24 -12.64
N ASN A 282 -17.25 7.08 -13.55
CA ASN A 282 -16.62 8.36 -13.28
C ASN A 282 -17.51 9.50 -13.82
N PRO A 283 -17.15 10.78 -13.61
CA PRO A 283 -17.97 11.90 -14.09
C PRO A 283 -18.14 11.94 -15.62
N PHE A 284 -17.15 11.46 -16.37
CA PHE A 284 -17.22 11.40 -17.84
C PHE A 284 -18.14 10.29 -18.31
N SER A 285 -18.29 9.20 -17.56
CA SER A 285 -19.23 8.12 -17.87
C SER A 285 -20.65 8.64 -18.08
N TRP A 286 -21.07 9.65 -17.31
CA TRP A 286 -22.34 10.32 -17.53
C TRP A 286 -22.43 10.98 -18.92
N TYR A 287 -21.39 11.70 -19.35
CA TYR A 287 -21.36 12.33 -20.66
C TYR A 287 -21.38 11.31 -21.79
N PHE A 288 -20.70 10.18 -21.61
CA PHE A 288 -20.73 9.08 -22.57
C PHE A 288 -22.13 8.45 -22.61
N GLN A 289 -22.74 8.14 -21.47
CA GLN A 289 -24.09 7.56 -21.39
C GLN A 289 -25.16 8.37 -22.14
N ASN A 290 -25.05 9.70 -22.13
CA ASN A 290 -26.05 10.58 -22.74
C ASN A 290 -25.82 10.86 -24.24
N GLN A 291 -24.88 10.16 -24.87
CA GLN A 291 -24.69 10.27 -26.32
C GLN A 291 -25.84 9.58 -27.08
N PRO A 292 -26.18 10.04 -28.30
CA PRO A 292 -27.15 9.36 -29.13
C PRO A 292 -26.67 7.95 -29.49
N HIS A 293 -27.61 7.01 -29.63
CA HIS A 293 -27.34 5.61 -29.97
C HIS A 293 -26.44 5.43 -31.20
N SER A 294 -26.52 6.31 -32.21
CA SER A 294 -25.63 6.24 -33.38
C SER A 294 -24.15 6.37 -33.03
N LEU A 295 -23.79 7.17 -32.02
CA LEU A 295 -22.41 7.28 -31.53
C LEU A 295 -22.01 6.05 -30.72
N HIS A 296 -22.90 5.50 -29.89
CA HIS A 296 -22.65 4.24 -29.18
C HIS A 296 -22.43 3.08 -30.15
N ALA A 297 -23.29 2.92 -31.14
CA ALA A 297 -23.14 1.90 -32.18
C ALA A 297 -21.80 2.06 -32.93
N ALA A 298 -21.40 3.29 -33.28
CA ALA A 298 -20.10 3.55 -33.88
C ALA A 298 -18.93 3.17 -32.96
N GLN A 299 -19.02 3.47 -31.66
CA GLN A 299 -18.01 3.08 -30.66
C GLN A 299 -17.94 1.56 -30.48
N VAL A 300 -19.07 0.85 -30.52
CA VAL A 300 -19.12 -0.62 -30.51
C VAL A 300 -18.40 -1.17 -31.74
N VAL A 301 -18.66 -0.64 -32.94
CA VAL A 301 -17.96 -1.06 -34.17
C VAL A 301 -16.46 -0.80 -34.08
N VAL A 302 -16.05 0.38 -33.60
CA VAL A 302 -14.64 0.72 -33.38
C VAL A 302 -14.00 -0.25 -32.39
N THR A 303 -14.68 -0.59 -31.30
CA THR A 303 -14.23 -1.57 -30.31
C THR A 303 -13.95 -2.92 -30.96
N HIS A 304 -14.91 -3.45 -31.74
CA HIS A 304 -14.73 -4.71 -32.47
C HIS A 304 -13.56 -4.66 -33.47
N ILE A 305 -13.41 -3.56 -34.21
CA ILE A 305 -12.31 -3.40 -35.17
C ILE A 305 -10.97 -3.37 -34.44
N VAL A 306 -10.84 -2.59 -33.36
CA VAL A 306 -9.57 -2.45 -32.62
C VAL A 306 -9.17 -3.75 -31.91
N GLU A 307 -10.13 -4.43 -31.30
CA GLU A 307 -9.91 -5.65 -30.51
C GLU A 307 -9.73 -6.90 -31.38
N CYS A 308 -10.56 -7.08 -32.42
CA CYS A 308 -10.52 -8.29 -33.24
C CYS A 308 -9.67 -8.16 -34.49
N VAL A 309 -9.60 -6.99 -35.14
CA VAL A 309 -8.91 -6.85 -36.45
C VAL A 309 -7.54 -6.20 -36.28
N LEU A 310 -7.49 -5.01 -35.67
CA LEU A 310 -6.24 -4.25 -35.55
C LEU A 310 -5.28 -4.83 -34.50
N SER A 311 -5.76 -5.69 -33.60
CA SER A 311 -4.89 -6.45 -32.68
C SER A 311 -3.87 -7.31 -33.42
N PHE A 312 -4.21 -7.88 -34.58
CA PHE A 312 -3.27 -8.64 -35.42
C PHE A 312 -2.06 -7.81 -35.88
N LEU A 313 -2.19 -6.48 -36.00
CA LEU A 313 -1.08 -5.61 -36.39
C LEU A 313 0.07 -5.61 -35.37
N VAL A 314 -0.21 -5.95 -34.11
CA VAL A 314 0.78 -6.02 -33.02
C VAL A 314 1.77 -7.18 -33.19
N ILE A 315 1.31 -8.31 -33.74
CA ILE A 315 2.12 -9.52 -33.93
C ILE A 315 2.80 -9.58 -35.30
N ILE A 316 2.31 -8.79 -36.27
CA ILE A 316 2.88 -8.73 -37.61
C ILE A 316 4.32 -8.16 -37.57
N PRO A 317 5.29 -8.78 -38.26
CA PRO A 317 6.70 -8.38 -38.20
C PRO A 317 7.00 -7.04 -38.88
N PHE A 318 6.06 -6.49 -39.65
CA PHE A 318 6.23 -5.20 -40.33
C PHE A 318 6.22 -4.03 -39.34
N ARG A 319 7.29 -3.24 -39.35
CA ARG A 319 7.51 -2.10 -38.45
C ARG A 319 6.32 -1.11 -38.45
N GLN A 320 5.80 -0.75 -39.62
CA GLN A 320 4.73 0.23 -39.73
C GLN A 320 3.43 -0.29 -39.11
N CYS A 321 3.04 -1.52 -39.42
CA CYS A 321 1.87 -2.18 -38.83
C CYS A 321 1.99 -2.24 -37.30
N ARG A 322 3.15 -2.66 -36.80
CA ARG A 322 3.42 -2.71 -35.37
C ARG A 322 3.30 -1.34 -34.69
N LEU A 323 3.91 -0.30 -35.26
CA LEU A 323 3.88 1.05 -34.67
C LEU A 323 2.45 1.60 -34.67
N PHE A 324 1.75 1.47 -35.81
CA PHE A 324 0.36 1.90 -35.94
C PHE A 324 -0.53 1.11 -34.97
N GLY A 325 -0.43 -0.21 -34.94
CA GLY A 325 -1.14 -1.08 -34.01
C GLY A 325 -0.88 -0.67 -32.55
N GLY A 326 0.38 -0.50 -32.16
CA GLY A 326 0.76 -0.05 -30.81
C GLY A 326 0.15 1.30 -30.43
N VAL A 327 0.21 2.30 -31.31
CA VAL A 327 -0.39 3.62 -31.07
C VAL A 327 -1.92 3.53 -30.97
N VAL A 328 -2.56 2.79 -31.86
CA VAL A 328 -4.01 2.56 -31.83
C VAL A 328 -4.41 1.90 -30.51
N GLN A 329 -3.69 0.86 -30.06
CA GLN A 329 -3.96 0.23 -28.78
C GLN A 329 -3.79 1.21 -27.61
N ILE A 330 -2.73 2.03 -27.60
CA ILE A 330 -2.54 3.05 -26.55
C ILE A 330 -3.71 4.06 -26.54
N LEU A 331 -4.08 4.61 -27.70
CA LEU A 331 -5.17 5.59 -27.80
C LEU A 331 -6.51 4.98 -27.39
N PHE A 332 -6.77 3.74 -27.79
CA PHE A 332 -7.97 3.01 -27.40
C PHE A 332 -8.07 2.82 -25.88
N GLN A 333 -6.98 2.39 -25.24
CA GLN A 333 -6.93 2.24 -23.78
C GLN A 333 -7.06 3.58 -23.05
N LEU A 334 -6.48 4.67 -23.58
CA LEU A 334 -6.68 6.02 -23.04
C LEU A 334 -8.13 6.47 -23.15
N GLY A 335 -8.83 6.14 -24.24
CA GLY A 335 -10.26 6.40 -24.39
C GLY A 335 -11.09 5.71 -23.31
N ILE A 336 -10.81 4.42 -23.04
CA ILE A 336 -11.48 3.66 -21.98
C ILE A 336 -11.21 4.24 -20.59
N LEU A 337 -9.96 4.67 -20.33
CA LEU A 337 -9.59 5.32 -19.06
C LEU A 337 -10.35 6.61 -18.80
N VAL A 338 -10.66 7.37 -19.86
CA VAL A 338 -11.48 8.58 -19.73
C VAL A 338 -12.93 8.20 -19.42
N SER A 339 -13.46 7.12 -20.01
CA SER A 339 -14.88 6.77 -19.86
C SER A 339 -15.26 6.03 -18.57
N GLY A 340 -14.33 5.50 -17.79
CA GLY A 340 -14.63 4.77 -16.55
C GLY A 340 -13.42 4.53 -15.64
N ASN A 341 -13.65 4.06 -14.42
CA ASN A 341 -12.56 3.61 -13.54
C ASN A 341 -12.43 2.08 -13.62
N LEU A 342 -11.34 1.58 -14.22
CA LEU A 342 -11.06 0.14 -14.35
C LEU A 342 -9.73 -0.25 -13.67
N ALA A 343 -9.53 0.23 -12.44
CA ALA A 343 -8.31 -0.01 -11.66
C ALA A 343 -7.04 0.35 -12.47
N PHE A 344 -6.04 -0.52 -12.47
CA PHE A 344 -4.81 -0.39 -13.25
C PHE A 344 -4.78 -1.26 -14.52
N LEU A 345 -5.91 -1.89 -14.90
CA LEU A 345 -6.03 -2.79 -16.06
C LEU A 345 -5.58 -2.10 -17.36
N ASN A 346 -6.19 -0.96 -17.71
CA ASN A 346 -5.85 -0.26 -18.95
C ASN A 346 -4.41 0.26 -18.95
N TYR A 347 -3.88 0.67 -17.78
CA TYR A 347 -2.50 1.12 -17.65
C TYR A 347 -1.52 0.00 -18.01
N MET A 348 -1.80 -1.24 -17.59
CA MET A 348 -0.97 -2.38 -17.97
C MET A 348 -1.04 -2.71 -19.46
N THR A 349 -2.23 -2.61 -20.06
CA THR A 349 -2.38 -2.79 -21.50
C THR A 349 -1.59 -1.72 -22.28
N VAL A 350 -1.58 -0.47 -21.79
CA VAL A 350 -0.71 0.59 -22.32
C VAL A 350 0.77 0.24 -22.14
N VAL A 351 1.19 -0.24 -20.97
CA VAL A 351 2.58 -0.66 -20.68
C VAL A 351 3.02 -1.76 -21.65
N SER A 352 2.19 -2.78 -21.89
CA SER A 352 2.46 -3.82 -22.89
C SER A 352 2.53 -3.23 -24.32
N ALA A 353 1.68 -2.27 -24.66
CA ALA A 353 1.70 -1.61 -25.96
C ALA A 353 2.93 -0.74 -26.22
N VAL A 354 3.61 -0.24 -25.18
CA VAL A 354 4.91 0.46 -25.32
C VAL A 354 5.95 -0.44 -26.02
N MET A 355 5.89 -1.76 -25.85
CA MET A 355 6.78 -2.71 -26.54
C MET A 355 6.56 -2.81 -28.06
N CYS A 356 5.50 -2.18 -28.57
CA CYS A 356 5.28 -1.97 -30.00
C CYS A 356 6.06 -0.77 -30.55
N LEU A 357 6.57 0.12 -29.70
CA LEU A 357 7.31 1.32 -30.10
C LEU A 357 8.83 1.05 -30.07
N ASP A 358 9.56 1.44 -31.13
CA ASP A 358 11.03 1.29 -31.18
C ASP A 358 11.77 2.54 -30.69
N ASP A 359 13.08 2.40 -30.43
CA ASP A 359 13.90 3.51 -29.90
C ASP A 359 13.90 4.70 -30.84
N HIS A 360 13.83 4.48 -32.15
CA HIS A 360 13.75 5.56 -33.12
C HIS A 360 12.47 6.39 -32.96
N PHE A 361 11.32 5.74 -32.70
CA PHE A 361 10.06 6.43 -32.42
C PHE A 361 10.10 7.17 -31.08
N LEU A 362 10.67 6.56 -30.04
CA LEU A 362 10.71 7.13 -28.69
C LEU A 362 11.85 8.12 -28.44
N ALA A 363 12.82 8.23 -29.36
CA ALA A 363 13.97 9.12 -29.22
C ALA A 363 13.58 10.57 -28.93
N CYS A 364 12.40 11.02 -29.39
CA CYS A 364 11.89 12.36 -29.14
C CYS A 364 11.58 12.66 -27.66
N LEU A 365 11.40 11.63 -26.82
CA LEU A 365 11.07 11.75 -25.39
C LEU A 365 12.31 11.88 -24.50
N PHE A 366 13.52 11.68 -25.04
CA PHE A 366 14.76 11.67 -24.27
C PHE A 366 15.61 12.93 -24.52
N PRO A 367 16.28 13.48 -23.48
CA PRO A 367 17.17 14.63 -23.63
C PRO A 367 18.43 14.25 -24.42
N TYR A 368 19.09 15.24 -25.03
CA TYR A 368 20.26 15.03 -25.88
C TYR A 368 21.38 14.28 -25.14
N LYS A 369 21.60 14.57 -23.86
CA LYS A 369 22.63 13.91 -23.01
C LYS A 369 22.48 12.38 -22.91
N ASN A 370 21.25 11.85 -23.01
CA ASN A 370 21.00 10.41 -23.03
C ASN A 370 21.16 9.85 -24.45
N LEU A 371 20.74 10.63 -25.45
CA LEU A 371 20.86 10.28 -26.87
C LEU A 371 22.31 10.30 -27.37
N SER A 372 23.19 11.14 -26.82
CA SER A 372 24.60 11.21 -27.22
C SER A 372 25.41 9.98 -26.82
N ARG A 373 24.94 9.22 -25.82
CA ARG A 373 25.56 7.94 -25.39
C ARG A 373 25.14 6.74 -26.25
N LEU A 374 24.03 6.85 -26.98
CA LEU A 374 23.51 5.78 -27.83
C LEU A 374 24.40 5.46 -29.04
N PRO A 375 24.98 6.44 -29.77
CA PRO A 375 25.91 6.18 -30.85
C PRO A 375 27.07 5.27 -30.45
N GLU A 376 27.72 5.50 -29.30
CA GLU A 376 28.80 4.64 -28.80
C GLU A 376 28.31 3.21 -28.49
N LEU A 377 27.11 3.08 -27.90
CA LEU A 377 26.49 1.77 -27.60
C LEU A 377 26.04 1.02 -28.86
N VAL A 378 25.66 1.75 -29.91
CA VAL A 378 25.08 1.22 -31.16
C VAL A 378 26.14 0.97 -32.23
N GLN A 379 27.22 1.76 -32.23
CA GLN A 379 28.49 1.44 -32.90
C GLN A 379 29.17 0.26 -32.22
N GLY A 380 28.96 0.20 -30.90
CA GLY A 380 29.53 -0.80 -30.06
C GLY A 380 30.88 -0.38 -29.49
N CYS A 381 31.34 -0.97 -28.38
CA CYS A 381 32.62 -0.59 -27.79
C CYS A 381 33.76 -0.76 -28.81
N GLY A 382 34.42 0.34 -29.17
CA GLY A 382 35.71 0.39 -29.88
C GLY A 382 36.89 -0.16 -29.07
N GLY A 383 36.62 -1.10 -28.15
CA GLY A 383 37.52 -1.71 -27.20
C GLY A 383 36.66 -2.55 -26.29
N SER A 384 36.65 -3.87 -26.49
CA SER A 384 35.86 -4.90 -25.79
C SER A 384 34.42 -4.50 -25.40
N TRP A 385 33.43 -5.18 -25.96
CA TRP A 385 31.97 -5.03 -25.74
C TRP A 385 31.21 -4.32 -26.86
N SER A 386 31.32 -4.90 -28.05
CA SER A 386 30.20 -5.00 -28.97
C SER A 386 30.42 -6.13 -29.93
N CYS A 387 29.35 -6.86 -30.25
CA CYS A 387 29.47 -8.07 -31.05
C CYS A 387 30.31 -7.83 -32.32
N PRO A 388 31.28 -8.73 -32.60
CA PRO A 388 32.34 -8.49 -33.55
C PRO A 388 31.80 -8.46 -34.97
N LEU A 389 32.40 -7.59 -35.79
CA LEU A 389 32.31 -7.63 -37.25
C LEU A 389 33.09 -8.80 -37.86
N VAL A 390 33.56 -9.75 -37.05
CA VAL A 390 34.31 -10.93 -37.51
C VAL A 390 33.62 -12.18 -36.98
N GLN A 391 32.93 -12.82 -37.91
CA GLN A 391 32.42 -14.18 -37.85
C GLN A 391 33.55 -15.15 -37.50
N ALA A 392 33.25 -16.22 -36.77
CA ALA A 392 34.20 -17.26 -36.40
C ALA A 392 34.89 -17.87 -37.64
N TRP A 393 36.12 -17.44 -37.93
CA TRP A 393 37.15 -18.21 -38.61
C TRP A 393 38.53 -17.54 -38.40
N PRO A 394 39.59 -18.23 -37.93
CA PRO A 394 40.95 -17.67 -37.87
C PRO A 394 41.59 -17.78 -39.28
N PHE A 395 42.44 -16.88 -39.76
CA PHE A 395 43.68 -16.40 -39.15
C PHE A 395 44.03 -14.98 -39.63
N ARG A 396 44.55 -14.14 -38.72
CA ARG A 396 45.83 -13.44 -38.93
C ARG A 396 46.36 -12.87 -37.60
N ARG A 397 47.66 -13.09 -37.41
CA ARG A 397 48.50 -12.71 -36.25
C ARG A 397 48.55 -11.18 -36.04
N PRO A 398 48.85 -10.70 -34.83
CA PRO A 398 48.83 -9.26 -34.50
C PRO A 398 49.93 -8.47 -35.25
N PRO A 399 49.77 -7.14 -35.43
CA PRO A 399 50.80 -6.32 -36.03
C PRO A 399 52.01 -6.19 -35.09
N ARG A 400 53.23 -6.31 -35.65
CA ARG A 400 54.50 -6.09 -34.95
C ARG A 400 54.52 -4.70 -34.34
N ALA A 401 54.81 -4.62 -33.05
CA ALA A 401 55.28 -3.41 -32.40
C ALA A 401 56.65 -3.03 -33.00
N SER A 402 56.82 -1.75 -33.29
CA SER A 402 58.07 -1.11 -33.67
C SER A 402 59.10 -1.23 -32.54
N PHE A 403 60.22 -1.90 -32.82
CA PHE A 403 61.48 -1.66 -32.12
C PHE A 403 62.61 -1.57 -33.15
N SER A 404 63.43 -0.55 -32.94
CA SER A 404 64.59 -0.09 -33.70
C SER A 404 65.80 -1.02 -33.57
N GLU A 405 66.59 -1.10 -34.66
CA GLU A 405 68.04 -1.40 -34.77
C GLU A 405 68.54 -2.73 -34.15
N GLU A 406 69.25 -3.62 -34.86
CA GLU A 406 70.64 -3.44 -35.30
C GLU A 406 71.06 -4.56 -36.31
N LYS A 407 72.21 -4.37 -36.95
CA LYS A 407 72.76 -5.04 -38.15
C LYS A 407 73.46 -6.40 -37.92
N ASN A 408 73.74 -7.05 -39.08
CA ASN A 408 74.68 -8.16 -39.39
C ASN A 408 74.06 -9.57 -39.26
N GLY A 409 74.24 -10.55 -40.15
CA GLY A 409 75.10 -10.79 -41.30
C GLY A 409 75.22 -12.32 -41.43
N ASP A 410 75.37 -12.83 -42.66
CA ASP A 410 75.70 -14.22 -43.06
C ASP A 410 74.57 -15.27 -43.28
N GLU A 411 74.43 -15.67 -44.56
CA GLU A 411 73.81 -16.90 -45.12
C GLU A 411 74.86 -18.07 -45.15
N PRO A 412 74.59 -19.35 -45.56
CA PRO A 412 73.39 -19.96 -46.21
C PRO A 412 72.96 -21.41 -45.77
N ARG A 413 71.79 -21.86 -46.31
CA ARG A 413 71.31 -23.27 -46.63
C ARG A 413 71.07 -24.23 -45.44
N GLU A 414 70.02 -25.06 -45.33
CA GLU A 414 69.09 -25.82 -46.21
C GLU A 414 67.69 -25.83 -45.51
N ALA A 415 66.50 -25.98 -46.10
CA ALA A 415 66.02 -26.86 -47.15
C ALA A 415 64.79 -26.25 -47.86
N ALA A 416 64.66 -26.60 -49.14
CA ALA A 416 63.63 -26.16 -50.06
C ALA A 416 62.47 -27.17 -50.13
N GLU A 417 61.24 -26.65 -50.21
CA GLU A 417 60.09 -27.15 -50.99
C GLU A 417 59.09 -25.97 -51.03
N ALA A 418 59.09 -25.16 -52.09
CA ALA A 418 58.17 -25.25 -53.26
C ALA A 418 56.69 -25.00 -52.84
N GLU A 419 55.91 -24.00 -53.29
CA GLU A 419 55.97 -23.07 -54.42
C GLU A 419 54.97 -21.91 -54.16
N ALA A 420 55.35 -20.69 -54.55
CA ALA A 420 54.46 -19.70 -55.18
C ALA A 420 54.70 -19.79 -56.72
N PRO A 421 53.99 -19.11 -57.63
CA PRO A 421 52.79 -18.25 -57.52
C PRO A 421 51.71 -18.56 -58.60
N LEU A 422 50.42 -18.30 -58.33
CA LEU A 422 49.39 -18.29 -59.38
C LEU A 422 48.34 -17.21 -59.11
N LEU A 423 48.45 -16.07 -59.81
CA LEU A 423 47.52 -15.73 -60.91
C LEU A 423 47.83 -14.32 -61.44
N ARG A 424 48.41 -14.33 -62.65
CA ARG A 424 48.20 -13.35 -63.72
C ARG A 424 46.80 -13.62 -64.28
N ASP A 425 45.98 -12.59 -64.42
CA ASP A 425 44.74 -12.67 -65.21
C ASP A 425 45.05 -12.22 -66.65
N GLU A 426 45.04 -13.16 -67.59
CA GLU A 426 44.82 -12.91 -69.02
C GLU A 426 43.64 -13.77 -69.51
N ASP A 427 42.99 -13.25 -70.56
CA ASP A 427 41.91 -13.78 -71.39
C ASP A 427 40.46 -13.61 -70.85
N THR A 428 39.78 -12.51 -71.19
CA THR A 428 39.12 -12.12 -72.47
C THR A 428 37.78 -12.80 -72.76
N GLY A 429 36.77 -11.96 -73.05
CA GLY A 429 35.79 -12.21 -74.10
C GLY A 429 34.38 -12.65 -73.67
N LEU A 430 33.45 -11.71 -73.54
CA LEU A 430 32.48 -11.35 -74.60
C LEU A 430 31.32 -10.52 -74.02
N GLU A 431 31.13 -9.34 -74.62
CA GLU A 431 29.86 -8.69 -75.04
C GLU A 431 28.67 -8.64 -74.04
N GLY A 432 28.05 -7.49 -73.75
CA GLY A 432 28.11 -6.17 -74.34
C GLY A 432 26.97 -5.29 -73.82
N LYS A 433 27.08 -3.99 -74.15
CA LYS A 433 26.08 -2.91 -74.03
C LYS A 433 25.94 -2.20 -72.67
N LEU A 434 26.79 -1.19 -72.50
CA LEU A 434 26.35 0.19 -72.19
C LEU A 434 25.39 0.68 -73.31
N PRO A 435 24.45 1.63 -73.09
CA PRO A 435 24.88 3.01 -72.83
C PRO A 435 23.89 3.99 -72.10
N LEU A 436 24.42 5.21 -71.88
CA LEU A 436 23.77 6.52 -71.68
C LEU A 436 23.26 6.88 -70.26
N THR A 437 24.03 7.62 -69.45
CA THR A 437 24.19 9.10 -69.40
C THR A 437 22.93 9.88 -69.03
N ALA A 438 22.91 10.45 -67.83
CA ALA A 438 22.49 11.84 -67.62
C ALA A 438 23.11 12.36 -66.30
N LYS A 439 23.82 13.48 -66.42
CA LYS A 439 24.27 14.34 -65.32
C LYS A 439 23.07 14.76 -64.47
N GLU A 440 23.24 14.72 -63.16
CA GLU A 440 22.70 15.72 -62.25
C GLU A 440 23.57 15.69 -60.98
N GLU A 441 24.56 16.59 -60.96
CA GLU A 441 25.07 17.15 -59.71
C GLU A 441 23.92 17.96 -59.11
N GLU A 442 23.35 17.50 -58.00
CA GLU A 442 22.40 18.29 -57.23
C GLU A 442 22.67 18.16 -55.72
N ASN A 443 23.15 19.27 -55.15
CA ASN A 443 23.10 19.71 -53.75
C ASN A 443 22.56 18.72 -52.71
N VAL A 444 23.42 18.29 -51.79
CA VAL A 444 23.06 17.44 -50.63
C VAL A 444 22.42 18.24 -49.46
N ASP A 445 22.31 19.56 -49.57
CA ASP A 445 21.71 20.41 -48.52
C ASP A 445 20.31 20.94 -48.89
N ALA A 446 19.31 20.05 -48.93
CA ALA A 446 17.90 20.46 -48.91
C ALA A 446 17.10 19.67 -47.85
N PRO A 447 16.29 20.34 -47.01
CA PRO A 447 15.49 19.68 -45.98
C PRO A 447 14.32 18.94 -46.62
N ARG A 448 14.36 17.61 -46.63
CA ARG A 448 13.19 16.79 -47.00
C ARG A 448 12.23 16.71 -45.82
N SER A 449 11.01 17.21 -46.06
CA SER A 449 9.85 17.11 -45.18
C SER A 449 9.42 15.64 -44.98
N CYS A 450 8.76 15.40 -43.85
CA CYS A 450 8.22 14.12 -43.37
C CYS A 450 7.16 13.51 -44.31
N CYS A 451 7.49 13.12 -45.53
CA CYS A 451 6.60 12.33 -46.39
C CYS A 451 7.41 11.69 -47.54
N CYS A 452 8.05 10.55 -47.28
CA CYS A 452 8.39 9.57 -48.34
C CYS A 452 8.52 8.17 -47.74
N TRP A 453 7.53 7.36 -48.08
CA TRP A 453 7.44 5.93 -47.82
C TRP A 453 8.63 5.14 -48.39
N TYR A 454 9.06 4.11 -47.65
CA TYR A 454 10.09 3.18 -48.11
C TYR A 454 9.49 2.07 -48.97
N ARG A 455 10.19 1.78 -50.08
CA ARG A 455 9.95 0.70 -51.05
C ARG A 455 10.36 -0.66 -50.43
N PRO A 456 9.50 -1.68 -50.35
CA PRO A 456 9.81 -2.89 -49.59
C PRO A 456 10.82 -3.77 -50.33
N HIS A 457 11.90 -4.18 -49.65
CA HIS A 457 12.73 -5.30 -50.09
C HIS A 457 12.46 -6.52 -49.20
N PHE A 458 11.28 -7.13 -49.37
CA PHE A 458 10.88 -8.42 -48.79
C PHE A 458 11.95 -9.52 -49.02
N LEU A 459 12.59 -9.48 -50.19
CA LEU A 459 13.72 -10.34 -50.55
C LEU A 459 14.93 -10.20 -49.63
N ARG A 460 15.14 -9.08 -48.93
CA ARG A 460 16.30 -8.90 -48.03
C ARG A 460 16.09 -9.58 -46.68
N TRP A 461 14.86 -9.66 -46.19
CA TRP A 461 14.51 -10.41 -44.98
C TRP A 461 14.50 -11.93 -45.26
N VAL A 462 13.94 -12.36 -46.38
CA VAL A 462 14.03 -13.77 -46.85
C VAL A 462 15.49 -14.16 -47.15
N ARG A 463 16.33 -13.23 -47.63
CA ARG A 463 17.79 -13.44 -47.78
C ARG A 463 18.57 -13.37 -46.47
N ALA A 464 18.08 -12.68 -45.43
CA ALA A 464 18.71 -12.66 -44.10
C ALA A 464 18.45 -13.96 -43.31
N LEU A 465 17.38 -14.68 -43.65
CA LEU A 465 17.13 -16.06 -43.21
C LEU A 465 17.92 -17.10 -44.04
N ARG A 466 18.47 -16.72 -45.20
CA ARG A 466 19.33 -17.61 -45.98
C ARG A 466 20.73 -17.57 -45.41
N VAL A 467 21.21 -18.75 -44.99
CA VAL A 467 22.64 -19.02 -44.73
C VAL A 467 23.44 -18.38 -45.88
N PRO A 468 24.44 -17.52 -45.58
CA PRO A 468 25.25 -16.86 -46.60
C PRO A 468 25.72 -17.88 -47.63
N ARG A 469 25.67 -17.57 -48.94
CA ARG A 469 26.06 -18.55 -49.98
C ARG A 469 27.44 -19.17 -49.74
N ARG A 470 28.35 -18.40 -49.13
CA ARG A 470 29.68 -18.86 -48.70
C ARG A 470 29.63 -19.87 -47.56
N ALA A 471 28.94 -19.54 -46.47
CA ALA A 471 28.71 -20.46 -45.34
C ALA A 471 27.90 -21.70 -45.75
N ARG A 472 26.98 -21.56 -46.71
CA ARG A 472 26.22 -22.68 -47.27
C ARG A 472 27.12 -23.60 -48.08
N LYS A 473 28.03 -23.03 -48.88
CA LYS A 473 29.02 -23.79 -49.67
C LYS A 473 30.05 -24.45 -48.76
N GLU A 474 30.59 -23.72 -47.79
CA GLU A 474 31.48 -24.25 -46.75
C GLU A 474 30.81 -25.36 -45.94
N MET A 475 29.55 -25.18 -45.52
CA MET A 475 28.78 -26.21 -44.83
C MET A 475 28.51 -27.40 -45.75
N GLU A 476 28.23 -27.20 -47.04
CA GLU A 476 28.00 -28.27 -48.01
C GLU A 476 29.30 -29.05 -48.32
N ASP A 477 30.43 -28.35 -48.39
CA ASP A 477 31.76 -28.90 -48.62
C ASP A 477 32.29 -29.63 -47.34
N GLU A 478 32.06 -29.07 -46.15
CA GLU A 478 32.33 -29.73 -44.85
C GLU A 478 31.44 -30.96 -44.64
N ILE A 479 30.15 -30.87 -44.98
CA ILE A 479 29.24 -32.02 -44.92
C ILE A 479 29.74 -33.11 -45.84
N LYS A 480 30.16 -32.79 -47.08
CA LYS A 480 30.72 -33.79 -48.00
C LYS A 480 32.04 -34.39 -47.51
N SER A 481 32.94 -33.59 -46.92
CA SER A 481 34.25 -34.08 -46.47
C SER A 481 34.21 -34.86 -45.15
N ASN A 482 33.26 -34.54 -44.26
CA ASN A 482 33.20 -35.09 -42.90
C ASN A 482 31.90 -35.86 -42.60
N TRP A 483 31.12 -36.22 -43.63
CA TRP A 483 29.80 -36.85 -43.50
C TRP A 483 29.79 -38.05 -42.55
N GLY A 484 30.77 -38.96 -42.68
CA GLY A 484 30.86 -40.16 -41.85
C GLY A 484 31.03 -39.83 -40.35
N LYS A 485 31.84 -38.82 -40.03
CA LYS A 485 32.05 -38.38 -38.64
C LYS A 485 30.80 -37.71 -38.07
N MET A 486 30.13 -36.89 -38.88
CA MET A 486 28.86 -36.24 -38.50
C MET A 486 27.73 -37.25 -38.31
N LEU A 487 27.66 -38.31 -39.13
CA LEU A 487 26.67 -39.38 -39.00
C LEU A 487 26.91 -40.19 -37.71
N CYS A 488 28.17 -40.52 -37.39
CA CYS A 488 28.51 -41.17 -36.12
C CYS A 488 28.13 -40.30 -34.91
N GLU A 489 28.36 -38.99 -34.97
CA GLU A 489 27.98 -38.05 -33.90
C GLU A 489 26.46 -37.94 -33.74
N LEU A 490 25.71 -37.89 -34.85
CA LEU A 490 24.26 -37.89 -34.84
C LEU A 490 23.68 -39.18 -34.25
N ILE A 491 24.24 -40.34 -34.62
CA ILE A 491 23.82 -41.65 -34.09
C ILE A 491 24.14 -41.75 -32.61
N ALA A 492 25.37 -41.40 -32.20
CA ALA A 492 25.78 -41.42 -30.79
C ALA A 492 24.89 -40.51 -29.95
N SER A 493 24.59 -39.32 -30.44
CA SER A 493 23.77 -38.34 -29.72
C SER A 493 22.28 -38.70 -29.71
N SER A 494 21.75 -39.29 -30.80
CA SER A 494 20.39 -39.82 -30.84
C SER A 494 20.23 -41.01 -29.90
N ALA A 495 21.24 -41.90 -29.83
CA ALA A 495 21.28 -42.99 -28.87
C ALA A 495 21.34 -42.47 -27.43
N MET A 496 22.12 -41.41 -27.16
CA MET A 496 22.18 -40.76 -25.85
C MET A 496 20.85 -40.09 -25.47
N LEU A 497 20.17 -39.42 -26.41
CA LEU A 497 18.83 -38.86 -26.18
C LEU A 497 17.78 -39.95 -25.94
N ALA A 498 17.87 -41.09 -26.64
CA ALA A 498 17.00 -42.24 -26.41
C ALA A 498 17.26 -42.89 -25.04
N CYS A 499 18.52 -43.05 -24.65
CA CYS A 499 18.91 -43.51 -23.31
C CYS A 499 18.43 -42.53 -22.24
N MET A 500 18.57 -41.22 -22.46
CA MET A 500 18.07 -40.19 -21.57
C MET A 500 16.56 -40.32 -21.39
N ALA A 501 15.79 -40.39 -22.47
CA ALA A 501 14.34 -40.57 -22.44
C ALA A 501 13.90 -41.85 -21.71
N PHE A 502 14.67 -42.94 -21.86
CA PHE A 502 14.43 -44.22 -21.19
C PHE A 502 14.73 -44.15 -19.67
N VAL A 503 15.83 -43.49 -19.30
CA VAL A 503 16.23 -43.28 -17.90
C VAL A 503 15.28 -42.32 -17.18
N THR A 504 14.69 -41.37 -17.90
CA THR A 504 13.77 -40.35 -17.35
C THR A 504 12.32 -40.81 -17.31
N ASN A 505 12.08 -42.07 -16.96
CA ASN A 505 10.73 -42.58 -16.72
C ASN A 505 10.13 -41.88 -15.48
N PRO A 506 8.84 -41.46 -15.48
CA PRO A 506 8.19 -40.81 -14.34
C PRO A 506 8.30 -41.57 -13.00
N ALA A 507 8.62 -42.87 -13.02
CA ALA A 507 8.85 -43.67 -11.83
C ALA A 507 10.26 -43.52 -11.19
N THR A 508 11.19 -42.82 -11.83
CA THR A 508 12.57 -42.66 -11.33
C THR A 508 12.69 -41.47 -10.37
N SER A 509 13.55 -41.59 -9.35
CA SER A 509 13.74 -40.49 -8.41
C SER A 509 14.47 -39.32 -9.08
N ALA A 510 14.07 -38.10 -8.72
CA ALA A 510 14.58 -36.86 -9.31
C ALA A 510 16.12 -36.76 -9.29
N VAL A 511 16.75 -37.29 -8.24
CA VAL A 511 18.21 -37.27 -8.10
C VAL A 511 18.88 -38.10 -9.18
N TRP A 512 18.38 -39.31 -9.46
CA TRP A 512 18.96 -40.18 -10.49
C TRP A 512 18.76 -39.61 -11.89
N MET A 513 17.64 -38.93 -12.15
CA MET A 513 17.46 -38.20 -13.41
C MET A 513 18.54 -37.14 -13.60
N VAL A 514 18.76 -36.25 -12.61
CA VAL A 514 19.74 -35.16 -12.76
C VAL A 514 21.17 -35.71 -12.85
N ILE A 515 21.51 -36.78 -12.11
CA ILE A 515 22.80 -37.46 -12.22
C ILE A 515 23.01 -38.01 -13.63
N ALA A 516 22.02 -38.73 -14.18
CA ALA A 516 22.09 -39.26 -15.53
C ALA A 516 22.27 -38.13 -16.56
N VAL A 517 21.46 -37.08 -16.45
CA VAL A 517 21.52 -35.89 -17.32
C VAL A 517 22.91 -35.23 -17.25
N PHE A 518 23.51 -35.13 -16.06
CA PHE A 518 24.84 -34.57 -15.85
C PHE A 518 25.93 -35.38 -16.55
N PHE A 519 25.97 -36.69 -16.35
CA PHE A 519 26.97 -37.55 -17.00
C PHE A 519 26.77 -37.62 -18.52
N PHE A 520 25.52 -37.67 -19.01
CA PHE A 520 25.25 -37.61 -20.44
C PHE A 520 25.68 -36.27 -21.07
N ALA A 521 25.49 -35.15 -20.37
CA ALA A 521 25.96 -33.84 -20.83
C ALA A 521 27.50 -33.78 -20.93
N ILE A 522 28.23 -34.37 -19.97
CA ILE A 522 29.69 -34.44 -20.00
C ILE A 522 30.18 -35.34 -21.13
N ILE A 523 29.55 -36.50 -21.33
CA ILE A 523 29.91 -37.44 -22.42
C ILE A 523 29.70 -36.76 -23.78
N LEU A 524 28.62 -36.00 -23.94
CA LEU A 524 28.31 -35.29 -25.17
C LEU A 524 29.24 -34.08 -25.41
N SER A 525 29.53 -33.33 -24.35
CA SER A 525 30.49 -32.24 -24.37
C SER A 525 31.89 -32.76 -24.75
N SER A 526 32.27 -33.93 -24.23
CA SER A 526 33.51 -34.61 -24.57
C SER A 526 33.51 -35.07 -26.04
N SER A 527 32.42 -35.68 -26.52
CA SER A 527 32.34 -36.14 -27.91
C SER A 527 32.48 -34.98 -28.92
N SER A 528 31.91 -33.82 -28.63
CA SER A 528 32.11 -32.59 -29.41
C SER A 528 33.59 -32.20 -29.53
N THR A 529 34.31 -32.17 -28.40
CA THR A 529 35.72 -31.74 -28.38
C THR A 529 36.67 -32.72 -29.06
N PHE A 530 36.36 -34.02 -29.01
CA PHE A 530 37.26 -35.08 -29.48
C PHE A 530 37.00 -35.52 -30.93
N PHE A 531 35.77 -35.45 -31.43
CA PHE A 531 35.44 -36.08 -32.72
C PHE A 531 35.43 -35.12 -33.93
N THR A 532 34.88 -33.90 -33.83
CA THR A 532 35.00 -32.91 -34.94
C THR A 532 34.97 -31.44 -34.48
N LYS A 533 35.98 -30.65 -34.89
CA LYS A 533 35.95 -29.17 -34.78
C LYS A 533 35.23 -28.56 -36.00
N THR A 534 34.04 -29.05 -36.34
CA THR A 534 33.27 -28.52 -37.49
C THR A 534 32.16 -27.59 -37.03
N LEU A 535 31.73 -26.66 -37.90
CA LEU A 535 30.67 -25.71 -37.57
C LEU A 535 29.34 -26.40 -37.26
N VAL A 536 29.08 -27.54 -37.91
CA VAL A 536 27.84 -28.31 -37.72
C VAL A 536 27.84 -29.07 -36.38
N SER A 537 28.96 -29.64 -35.96
CA SER A 537 29.08 -30.27 -34.63
C SER A 537 28.83 -29.25 -33.51
N ASN A 538 29.36 -28.03 -33.62
CA ASN A 538 29.11 -26.98 -32.63
C ASN A 538 27.61 -26.60 -32.52
N VAL A 539 26.90 -26.46 -33.65
CA VAL A 539 25.46 -26.18 -33.65
C VAL A 539 24.67 -27.33 -33.07
N PHE A 540 25.07 -28.57 -33.38
CA PHE A 540 24.42 -29.77 -32.89
C PHE A 540 24.60 -29.91 -31.37
N VAL A 541 25.79 -29.64 -30.86
CA VAL A 541 26.11 -29.67 -29.42
C VAL A 541 25.31 -28.63 -28.68
N GLU A 542 25.25 -27.39 -29.17
CA GLU A 542 24.38 -26.34 -28.63
C GLU A 542 22.91 -26.77 -28.57
N LEU A 543 22.39 -27.45 -29.59
CA LEU A 543 21.01 -27.94 -29.61
C LEU A 543 20.77 -29.00 -28.53
N VAL A 544 21.70 -29.93 -28.34
CA VAL A 544 21.54 -30.95 -27.30
C VAL A 544 21.74 -30.36 -25.91
N LEU A 545 22.66 -29.41 -25.72
CA LEU A 545 22.80 -28.67 -24.46
C LEU A 545 21.51 -27.94 -24.10
N LEU A 546 20.83 -27.35 -25.09
CA LEU A 546 19.52 -26.73 -24.91
C LEU A 546 18.45 -27.76 -24.51
N VAL A 547 18.40 -28.92 -25.15
CA VAL A 547 17.45 -30.00 -24.79
C VAL A 547 17.70 -30.51 -23.38
N VAL A 548 18.96 -30.72 -23.01
CA VAL A 548 19.38 -31.15 -21.68
C VAL A 548 18.99 -30.13 -20.61
N THR A 549 19.29 -28.84 -20.84
CA THR A 549 18.91 -27.78 -19.91
C THR A 549 17.40 -27.67 -19.76
N LEU A 550 16.64 -27.71 -20.87
CA LEU A 550 15.18 -27.73 -20.84
C LEU A 550 14.66 -28.91 -20.02
N TRP A 551 15.21 -30.10 -20.22
CA TRP A 551 14.81 -31.29 -19.48
C TRP A 551 15.11 -31.18 -17.98
N SER A 552 16.25 -30.61 -17.61
CA SER A 552 16.58 -30.32 -16.20
C SER A 552 15.58 -29.34 -15.58
N PHE A 553 15.17 -28.29 -16.31
CA PHE A 553 14.14 -27.36 -15.83
C PHE A 553 12.76 -28.00 -15.69
N ILE A 554 12.37 -28.87 -16.64
CA ILE A 554 11.12 -29.64 -16.55
C ILE A 554 11.16 -30.58 -15.34
N SER A 555 12.27 -31.27 -15.11
CA SER A 555 12.47 -32.15 -13.95
C SER A 555 12.40 -31.36 -12.64
N LEU A 556 13.03 -30.19 -12.57
CA LEU A 556 12.95 -29.29 -11.42
C LEU A 556 11.53 -28.78 -11.17
N TYR A 557 10.75 -28.51 -12.23
CA TYR A 557 9.36 -28.10 -12.12
C TYR A 557 8.44 -29.25 -11.65
N GLN A 558 8.68 -30.48 -12.11
CA GLN A 558 7.88 -31.66 -11.75
C GLN A 558 8.16 -32.14 -10.33
N HIS A 559 9.43 -32.30 -9.97
CA HIS A 559 9.84 -32.90 -8.70
C HIS A 559 10.25 -31.88 -7.63
N GLY A 560 10.27 -30.59 -7.98
CA GLY A 560 10.59 -29.51 -7.06
C GLY A 560 12.08 -29.33 -6.74
N PRO A 561 12.41 -28.27 -5.97
CA PRO A 561 13.77 -27.92 -5.62
C PRO A 561 14.30 -28.77 -4.46
N ALA A 562 14.47 -30.08 -4.66
CA ALA A 562 15.28 -30.88 -3.75
C ALA A 562 16.71 -30.34 -3.77
N VAL A 563 17.36 -30.20 -2.61
CA VAL A 563 18.71 -29.61 -2.47
C VAL A 563 19.70 -30.23 -3.46
N TRP A 564 19.65 -31.57 -3.61
CA TRP A 564 20.49 -32.31 -4.55
C TRP A 564 20.14 -32.05 -6.02
N SER A 565 18.85 -31.92 -6.35
CA SER A 565 18.39 -31.60 -7.72
C SER A 565 18.81 -30.19 -8.14
N VAL A 566 18.64 -29.20 -7.25
CA VAL A 566 19.06 -27.80 -7.50
C VAL A 566 20.58 -27.71 -7.60
N TRP A 567 21.31 -28.35 -6.68
CA TRP A 567 22.76 -28.34 -6.69
C TRP A 567 23.31 -29.01 -7.95
N LEU A 568 22.82 -30.20 -8.32
CA LEU A 568 23.25 -30.89 -9.54
C LEU A 568 22.86 -30.13 -10.81
N THR A 569 21.68 -29.50 -10.85
CA THR A 569 21.27 -28.66 -11.99
C THR A 569 22.11 -27.39 -12.10
N ALA A 570 22.50 -26.79 -10.97
CA ALA A 570 23.40 -25.64 -10.94
C ALA A 570 24.83 -26.04 -11.34
N CYS A 571 25.32 -27.19 -10.89
CA CYS A 571 26.59 -27.78 -11.31
C CYS A 571 26.59 -28.09 -12.82
N LEU A 572 25.51 -28.68 -13.33
CA LEU A 572 25.31 -28.88 -14.76
C LEU A 572 25.35 -27.54 -15.49
N PHE A 573 24.53 -26.57 -15.09
CA PHE A 573 24.47 -25.26 -15.72
C PHE A 573 25.81 -24.51 -15.71
N THR A 574 26.57 -24.60 -14.62
CA THR A 574 27.91 -24.00 -14.51
C THR A 574 28.94 -24.71 -15.38
N VAL A 575 28.91 -26.04 -15.46
CA VAL A 575 29.75 -26.82 -16.39
C VAL A 575 29.39 -26.48 -17.84
N LEU A 576 28.11 -26.35 -18.16
CA LEU A 576 27.63 -25.97 -19.49
C LEU A 576 28.06 -24.56 -19.88
N ILE A 577 27.93 -23.59 -18.96
CA ILE A 577 28.42 -22.22 -19.18
C ILE A 577 29.94 -22.20 -19.32
N ALA A 578 30.67 -22.90 -18.46
CA ALA A 578 32.12 -22.95 -18.49
C ALA A 578 32.61 -23.58 -19.80
N PHE A 579 32.05 -24.72 -20.20
CA PHE A 579 32.36 -25.39 -21.46
C PHE A 579 32.03 -24.50 -22.66
N ALA A 580 30.88 -23.84 -22.66
CA ALA A 580 30.51 -23.00 -23.79
C ALA A 580 31.33 -21.67 -23.82
N TYR A 581 31.76 -21.17 -22.67
CA TYR A 581 32.69 -20.04 -22.61
C TYR A 581 34.10 -20.41 -23.10
N THR A 582 34.64 -21.56 -22.68
CA THR A 582 36.01 -21.99 -22.98
C THR A 582 36.16 -22.62 -24.37
N THR A 583 35.19 -23.43 -24.80
CA THR A 583 35.27 -24.22 -26.03
C THR A 583 34.63 -23.50 -27.23
N LEU A 584 33.49 -22.83 -27.04
CA LEU A 584 32.74 -22.19 -28.13
C LEU A 584 33.08 -20.70 -28.32
N THR A 585 33.87 -20.10 -27.42
CA THR A 585 34.39 -18.71 -27.49
C THR A 585 33.31 -17.63 -27.74
N ASN A 586 32.04 -17.90 -27.40
CA ASN A 586 30.90 -17.03 -27.70
C ASN A 586 29.91 -16.93 -26.53
N ALA A 587 30.34 -16.30 -25.43
CA ALA A 587 29.52 -16.03 -24.23
C ALA A 587 28.15 -15.38 -24.54
N ALA A 588 28.10 -14.50 -25.55
CA ALA A 588 26.89 -13.80 -25.95
C ALA A 588 25.90 -14.69 -26.75
N LEU A 589 26.38 -15.74 -27.40
CA LEU A 589 25.54 -16.71 -28.10
C LEU A 589 24.82 -17.60 -27.10
N ILE A 590 25.52 -18.08 -26.06
CA ILE A 590 24.94 -18.96 -25.04
C ILE A 590 23.81 -18.27 -24.30
N PHE A 591 24.04 -17.04 -23.82
CA PHE A 591 22.99 -16.27 -23.15
C PHE A 591 21.79 -16.02 -24.09
N LYS A 592 22.06 -15.59 -25.33
CA LYS A 592 21.01 -15.26 -26.30
C LYS A 592 20.28 -16.48 -26.85
N VAL A 593 20.93 -17.62 -26.99
CA VAL A 593 20.34 -18.87 -27.49
C VAL A 593 19.66 -19.58 -26.34
N HIS A 594 20.33 -19.85 -25.22
CA HIS A 594 19.71 -20.61 -24.13
C HIS A 594 18.61 -19.82 -23.43
N VAL A 595 18.84 -18.58 -22.97
CA VAL A 595 17.81 -17.85 -22.21
C VAL A 595 16.65 -17.42 -23.10
N GLU A 596 16.89 -16.87 -24.30
CA GLU A 596 15.79 -16.49 -25.18
C GLU A 596 15.03 -17.69 -25.74
N VAL A 597 15.72 -18.78 -26.15
CA VAL A 597 15.02 -19.96 -26.69
C VAL A 597 14.29 -20.70 -25.60
N LEU A 598 14.86 -20.89 -24.40
CA LEU A 598 14.15 -21.52 -23.28
C LEU A 598 12.92 -20.69 -22.88
N LEU A 599 13.06 -19.35 -22.80
CA LEU A 599 11.93 -18.47 -22.53
C LEU A 599 10.88 -18.53 -23.64
N PHE A 600 11.31 -18.59 -24.90
CA PHE A 600 10.40 -18.73 -26.04
C PHE A 600 9.65 -20.06 -26.00
N LEU A 601 10.34 -21.17 -25.74
CA LEU A 601 9.75 -22.50 -25.61
C LEU A 601 8.77 -22.55 -24.44
N LEU A 602 9.12 -21.95 -23.29
CA LEU A 602 8.22 -21.83 -22.14
C LEU A 602 6.94 -21.09 -22.52
N ILE A 603 7.06 -19.91 -23.14
CA ILE A 603 5.90 -19.12 -23.57
C ILE A 603 5.10 -19.90 -24.62
N ALA A 604 5.75 -20.57 -25.57
CA ALA A 604 5.08 -21.34 -26.61
C ALA A 604 4.27 -22.52 -26.04
N VAL A 605 4.87 -23.30 -25.12
CA VAL A 605 4.20 -24.42 -24.45
C VAL A 605 3.00 -23.93 -23.64
N LEU A 606 3.18 -22.90 -22.82
CA LEU A 606 2.08 -22.33 -22.02
C LEU A 606 1.01 -21.65 -22.89
N SER A 607 1.36 -21.24 -24.11
CA SER A 607 0.39 -20.67 -25.06
C SER A 607 -0.51 -21.72 -25.73
N VAL A 608 -0.13 -23.01 -25.75
CA VAL A 608 -0.96 -24.08 -26.35
C VAL A 608 -2.37 -24.12 -25.77
N PRO A 609 -2.57 -24.23 -24.44
CA PRO A 609 -3.92 -24.25 -23.86
C PRO A 609 -4.67 -22.91 -24.06
N VAL A 610 -3.96 -21.78 -24.05
CA VAL A 610 -4.55 -20.46 -24.31
C VAL A 610 -5.07 -20.33 -25.74
N VAL A 611 -4.27 -20.77 -26.73
CA VAL A 611 -4.68 -20.74 -28.14
C VAL A 611 -5.85 -21.69 -28.36
N HIS A 612 -5.83 -22.87 -27.76
CA HIS A 612 -6.96 -23.80 -27.80
C HIS A 612 -8.23 -23.15 -27.23
N ASN A 613 -8.13 -22.44 -26.10
CA ASN A 613 -9.24 -21.70 -25.52
C ASN A 613 -9.75 -20.55 -26.40
N LEU A 614 -8.86 -19.76 -27.02
CA LEU A 614 -9.26 -18.66 -27.93
C LEU A 614 -9.98 -19.17 -29.19
N LEU A 615 -9.58 -20.34 -29.69
CA LEU A 615 -10.22 -21.00 -30.83
C LEU A 615 -11.54 -21.70 -30.44
N SER A 616 -11.75 -21.99 -29.16
CA SER A 616 -12.99 -22.57 -28.65
C SER A 616 -14.17 -21.62 -28.80
N PRO A 617 -15.37 -22.10 -29.21
CA PRO A 617 -16.60 -21.33 -29.15
C PRO A 617 -16.98 -20.92 -27.72
N HIS A 618 -16.64 -21.76 -26.74
CA HIS A 618 -16.93 -21.57 -25.31
C HIS A 618 -15.65 -21.20 -24.55
N GLN A 619 -15.05 -20.08 -24.93
CA GLN A 619 -13.81 -19.63 -24.31
C GLN A 619 -14.02 -19.27 -22.82
N VAL A 620 -13.09 -19.70 -21.98
CA VAL A 620 -13.00 -19.35 -20.56
C VAL A 620 -12.06 -18.16 -20.41
N MET A 621 -12.49 -17.11 -19.73
CA MET A 621 -11.70 -15.88 -19.52
C MET A 621 -11.17 -15.81 -18.10
N ASP A 622 -10.14 -14.98 -17.90
CA ASP A 622 -9.52 -14.68 -16.61
C ASP A 622 -9.12 -15.94 -15.82
N SER A 623 -8.66 -16.96 -16.55
CA SER A 623 -8.25 -18.24 -16.01
C SER A 623 -6.77 -18.49 -16.25
N ASP A 624 -6.11 -19.01 -15.21
CA ASP A 624 -4.71 -19.44 -15.24
C ASP A 624 -4.53 -20.82 -15.90
N LEU A 625 -5.62 -21.46 -16.35
CA LEU A 625 -5.63 -22.76 -17.07
C LEU A 625 -4.81 -23.87 -16.38
N GLY A 626 -4.77 -23.87 -15.04
CA GLY A 626 -4.02 -24.84 -14.24
C GLY A 626 -2.54 -24.50 -14.01
N ASN A 627 -2.09 -23.29 -14.38
CA ASN A 627 -0.75 -22.81 -14.08
C ASN A 627 -0.67 -22.19 -12.67
N PRO A 628 0.12 -22.78 -11.75
CA PRO A 628 0.22 -22.29 -10.37
C PRO A 628 0.85 -20.88 -10.24
N PHE A 629 1.64 -20.45 -11.23
CA PHE A 629 2.34 -19.17 -11.21
C PHE A 629 1.66 -18.08 -12.05
N SER A 630 0.45 -18.36 -12.55
CA SER A 630 -0.32 -17.44 -13.39
C SER A 630 0.51 -16.85 -14.53
N LEU A 631 1.26 -17.70 -15.27
CA LEU A 631 2.04 -17.30 -16.44
C LEU A 631 1.31 -17.71 -17.73
N VAL A 632 1.19 -16.78 -18.69
CA VAL A 632 0.49 -16.98 -19.97
C VAL A 632 -0.96 -17.43 -19.76
N ASN A 633 -1.80 -16.51 -19.28
CA ASN A 633 -3.19 -16.81 -18.93
C ASN A 633 -4.17 -16.48 -20.06
N THR A 634 -5.46 -16.54 -19.77
CA THR A 634 -6.53 -16.00 -20.61
C THR A 634 -7.04 -14.71 -20.01
N HIS A 635 -7.32 -13.69 -20.83
CA HIS A 635 -7.81 -12.39 -20.38
C HIS A 635 -9.03 -12.00 -21.20
N GLY A 636 -10.08 -11.52 -20.56
CA GLY A 636 -11.25 -11.00 -21.25
C GLY A 636 -12.15 -10.20 -20.33
N ALA A 637 -12.63 -9.04 -20.81
CA ALA A 637 -13.45 -8.15 -20.02
C ALA A 637 -14.80 -7.87 -20.69
N PHE A 638 -15.85 -7.77 -19.87
CA PHE A 638 -17.19 -7.30 -20.27
C PHE A 638 -17.84 -8.10 -21.41
N GLY A 639 -17.74 -9.43 -21.38
CA GLY A 639 -18.43 -10.30 -22.32
C GLY A 639 -19.95 -10.20 -22.26
N SER A 640 -20.48 -10.00 -21.06
CA SER A 640 -21.90 -9.75 -20.78
C SER A 640 -22.08 -8.34 -20.24
N ILE A 641 -23.15 -7.66 -20.66
CA ILE A 641 -23.47 -6.30 -20.24
C ILE A 641 -24.73 -6.32 -19.38
N ALA A 642 -24.59 -5.82 -18.15
CA ALA A 642 -25.75 -5.53 -17.31
C ALA A 642 -26.58 -4.41 -17.97
N LYS A 643 -27.88 -4.65 -18.13
CA LYS A 643 -28.83 -3.67 -18.67
C LYS A 643 -29.35 -2.71 -17.61
N GLU A 644 -29.31 -3.14 -16.36
CA GLU A 644 -29.81 -2.39 -15.22
C GLU A 644 -28.75 -2.37 -14.12
N ARG A 645 -28.62 -1.22 -13.45
CA ARG A 645 -27.70 -1.05 -12.34
C ARG A 645 -28.45 -1.21 -11.03
N TYR A 646 -28.24 -2.32 -10.34
CA TYR A 646 -28.66 -2.47 -8.95
C TYR A 646 -27.54 -2.09 -8.01
N GLU A 647 -27.90 -1.48 -6.89
CA GLU A 647 -26.99 -1.11 -5.83
C GLU A 647 -27.53 -1.60 -4.49
N LEU A 648 -26.66 -2.25 -3.72
CA LEU A 648 -26.95 -2.59 -2.32
C LEU A 648 -26.62 -1.38 -1.45
N ILE A 649 -27.61 -0.91 -0.70
CA ILE A 649 -27.51 0.20 0.26
C ILE A 649 -27.66 -0.37 1.65
N ILE A 650 -26.61 -0.24 2.46
CA ILE A 650 -26.58 -0.77 3.82
C ILE A 650 -26.95 0.36 4.78
N GLN A 651 -27.88 0.08 5.68
CA GLN A 651 -28.35 1.00 6.69
C GLN A 651 -28.24 0.37 8.07
N GLY A 652 -27.92 1.19 9.07
CA GLY A 652 -27.95 0.79 10.48
C GLY A 652 -28.88 1.67 11.31
N THR A 653 -29.35 1.12 12.43
CA THR A 653 -30.15 1.84 13.42
C THR A 653 -29.61 1.59 14.83
N ASN A 654 -29.79 2.56 15.72
CA ASN A 654 -29.56 2.44 17.16
C ASN A 654 -30.88 2.33 17.97
N SER A 655 -32.01 2.19 17.26
CA SER A 655 -33.33 2.05 17.89
C SER A 655 -33.42 0.74 18.67
N ALA A 656 -34.04 0.80 19.85
CA ALA A 656 -34.39 -0.39 20.62
C ALA A 656 -35.51 -1.22 19.96
N SER A 657 -36.22 -0.66 18.98
CA SER A 657 -37.21 -1.36 18.15
C SER A 657 -36.83 -1.12 16.67
N PRO A 658 -36.13 -2.07 16.04
CA PRO A 658 -35.68 -1.95 14.66
C PRO A 658 -36.80 -2.28 13.66
N ASP A 659 -37.89 -1.52 13.72
CA ASP A 659 -39.04 -1.64 12.80
C ASP A 659 -38.86 -0.73 11.57
N HIS A 660 -39.78 -0.80 10.60
CA HIS A 660 -39.75 0.04 9.40
C HIS A 660 -39.77 1.54 9.71
N ASP A 661 -40.42 1.94 10.82
CA ASP A 661 -40.55 3.34 11.25
C ASP A 661 -39.33 3.88 12.02
N ALA A 662 -38.33 3.02 12.32
CA ALA A 662 -37.12 3.44 12.99
C ALA A 662 -36.28 4.38 12.10
N GLU A 663 -35.42 5.20 12.71
CA GLU A 663 -34.46 6.00 11.96
C GLU A 663 -33.32 5.09 11.46
N TRP A 664 -33.13 5.07 10.14
CA TRP A 664 -32.13 4.24 9.46
C TRP A 664 -31.10 5.12 8.75
N LEU A 665 -29.84 4.97 9.12
CA LEU A 665 -28.73 5.79 8.63
C LEU A 665 -27.87 5.00 7.63
N ASN A 666 -27.52 5.63 6.51
CA ASN A 666 -26.74 5.00 5.43
C ASN A 666 -25.26 4.87 5.78
N TYR A 667 -24.69 3.71 5.47
CA TYR A 667 -23.24 3.56 5.29
C TYR A 667 -22.86 3.98 3.87
N GLU A 668 -21.92 4.92 3.74
CA GLU A 668 -21.48 5.41 2.42
C GLU A 668 -20.09 4.86 2.07
N PHE A 669 -19.96 4.30 0.87
CA PHE A 669 -18.72 3.75 0.32
C PHE A 669 -17.83 4.83 -0.29
N ARG A 670 -16.58 4.53 -0.69
CA ARG A 670 -15.60 5.54 -1.15
C ARG A 670 -15.83 6.04 -2.57
N CYS A 671 -16.34 5.20 -3.46
CA CYS A 671 -16.45 5.46 -4.88
C CYS A 671 -17.70 4.85 -5.51
N LYS A 672 -18.21 3.76 -4.93
CA LYS A 672 -19.47 3.14 -5.31
C LYS A 672 -20.62 4.17 -5.23
N PRO A 673 -21.57 4.16 -6.18
CA PRO A 673 -22.80 4.94 -6.08
C PRO A 673 -23.58 4.64 -4.80
N GLY A 674 -24.07 5.71 -4.18
CA GLY A 674 -24.81 5.70 -2.91
C GLY A 674 -25.62 7.00 -2.85
N ASN A 675 -25.15 8.00 -2.11
CA ASN A 675 -25.77 9.32 -2.13
C ASN A 675 -26.02 9.88 -3.56
N LEU A 676 -27.29 10.21 -3.84
CA LEU A 676 -27.76 10.66 -5.16
C LEU A 676 -27.13 11.96 -5.65
N TYR A 677 -26.72 12.84 -4.73
CA TYR A 677 -26.08 14.12 -5.03
C TYR A 677 -24.57 14.01 -5.17
N ARG A 678 -23.99 12.86 -4.82
CA ARG A 678 -22.56 12.68 -4.86
C ARG A 678 -22.08 12.49 -6.30
N ARG A 679 -21.15 13.35 -6.69
CA ARG A 679 -20.42 13.21 -7.96
C ARG A 679 -19.64 11.88 -7.99
N PRO A 680 -19.72 11.08 -9.07
CA PRO A 680 -18.89 9.89 -9.25
C PRO A 680 -17.40 10.20 -9.14
N CYS A 681 -16.60 9.26 -8.63
CA CYS A 681 -15.18 9.51 -8.35
C CYS A 681 -14.29 9.33 -9.60
N MET A 682 -13.11 9.94 -9.59
CA MET A 682 -11.98 9.56 -10.46
C MET A 682 -10.94 8.87 -9.59
N ALA A 683 -10.85 7.55 -9.68
CA ALA A 683 -10.00 6.73 -8.81
C ALA A 683 -8.81 6.10 -9.54
N ALA A 684 -8.95 5.74 -10.82
CA ALA A 684 -7.91 5.05 -11.57
C ALA A 684 -6.61 5.89 -11.62
N PRO A 685 -5.41 5.32 -11.37
CA PRO A 685 -5.09 3.88 -11.30
C PRO A 685 -5.36 3.18 -9.96
N TYR A 686 -5.82 3.90 -8.92
CA TYR A 686 -6.16 3.30 -7.64
C TYR A 686 -7.46 2.47 -7.74
N HIS A 687 -7.59 1.44 -6.89
CA HIS A 687 -8.69 0.49 -6.91
C HIS A 687 -9.30 0.29 -5.52
N TYR A 688 -10.56 0.67 -5.35
CA TYR A 688 -11.35 0.37 -4.14
C TYR A 688 -11.97 -1.02 -4.27
N ARG A 689 -11.36 -2.02 -3.62
CA ARG A 689 -11.70 -3.43 -3.82
C ARG A 689 -13.06 -3.79 -3.23
N LEU A 690 -13.39 -3.21 -2.06
CA LEU A 690 -14.70 -3.40 -1.42
C LEU A 690 -15.82 -2.84 -2.30
N ASP A 691 -15.68 -1.58 -2.73
CA ASP A 691 -16.62 -0.91 -3.63
C ASP A 691 -16.85 -1.69 -4.94
N TRP A 692 -15.78 -2.26 -5.50
CA TRP A 692 -15.87 -3.06 -6.72
C TRP A 692 -16.60 -4.39 -6.50
N LEU A 693 -16.33 -5.10 -5.40
CA LEU A 693 -17.00 -6.36 -5.10
C LEU A 693 -18.48 -6.17 -4.72
N MET A 694 -18.83 -5.02 -4.15
CA MET A 694 -20.25 -4.66 -3.92
C MET A 694 -21.04 -4.56 -5.23
N TRP A 695 -20.42 -4.15 -6.33
CA TRP A 695 -21.07 -4.16 -7.65
C TRP A 695 -21.37 -5.58 -8.14
N PHE A 696 -20.44 -6.52 -7.95
CA PHE A 696 -20.70 -7.93 -8.24
C PHE A 696 -21.80 -8.51 -7.34
N ALA A 697 -21.77 -8.17 -6.04
CA ALA A 697 -22.79 -8.60 -5.08
C ALA A 697 -24.20 -8.12 -5.45
N ALA A 698 -24.32 -6.92 -6.04
CA ALA A 698 -25.61 -6.36 -6.46
C ALA A 698 -26.16 -6.95 -7.78
N THR A 699 -25.27 -7.50 -8.62
CA THR A 699 -25.60 -8.01 -9.96
C THR A 699 -26.08 -9.47 -9.95
N GLY A 700 -25.75 -10.25 -8.93
CA GLY A 700 -26.19 -11.65 -8.81
C GLY A 700 -27.69 -11.79 -8.51
N ASP A 701 -28.27 -12.95 -8.87
CA ASP A 701 -29.62 -13.31 -8.42
C ASP A 701 -29.63 -13.40 -6.89
N LEU A 702 -30.62 -12.78 -6.24
CA LEU A 702 -30.69 -12.66 -4.79
C LEU A 702 -30.65 -14.00 -4.04
N GLY A 703 -31.19 -15.07 -4.64
CA GLY A 703 -31.08 -16.44 -4.11
C GLY A 703 -29.66 -17.02 -4.11
N THR A 704 -28.73 -16.43 -4.85
CA THR A 704 -27.29 -16.78 -4.89
C THR A 704 -26.41 -15.79 -4.13
N ALA A 705 -26.90 -14.59 -3.82
CA ALA A 705 -26.20 -13.60 -3.00
C ALA A 705 -26.03 -14.08 -1.54
N ASP A 706 -27.07 -14.74 -1.00
CA ASP A 706 -27.06 -15.36 0.33
C ASP A 706 -26.23 -16.66 0.39
N GLY A 707 -26.02 -17.34 -0.76
CA GLY A 707 -25.37 -18.64 -0.82
C GLY A 707 -23.86 -18.63 -1.12
N ASN A 708 -23.35 -17.66 -1.88
CA ASN A 708 -21.99 -17.75 -2.46
C ASN A 708 -20.95 -16.75 -1.95
N SER A 709 -21.32 -15.70 -1.20
CA SER A 709 -20.34 -14.69 -0.76
C SER A 709 -20.15 -14.65 0.76
N ALA A 710 -19.42 -15.64 1.29
CA ALA A 710 -19.06 -15.71 2.72
C ALA A 710 -18.40 -14.42 3.27
N TRP A 711 -17.84 -13.58 2.40
CA TRP A 711 -17.29 -12.28 2.76
C TRP A 711 -18.37 -11.23 3.08
N PHE A 712 -19.52 -11.25 2.40
CA PHE A 712 -20.56 -10.22 2.57
C PHE A 712 -21.27 -10.37 3.92
N SER A 713 -21.59 -11.60 4.31
CA SER A 713 -22.14 -11.88 5.65
C SER A 713 -21.17 -11.50 6.77
N ARG A 714 -19.87 -11.85 6.62
CA ARG A 714 -18.82 -11.41 7.56
C ARG A 714 -18.66 -9.89 7.60
N PHE A 715 -18.80 -9.22 6.46
CA PHE A 715 -18.79 -7.76 6.38
C PHE A 715 -19.95 -7.16 7.19
N LEU A 716 -21.18 -7.69 7.07
CA LEU A 716 -22.32 -7.25 7.88
C LEU A 716 -22.10 -7.49 9.39
N VAL A 717 -21.53 -8.63 9.77
CA VAL A 717 -21.14 -8.90 11.17
C VAL A 717 -20.15 -7.84 11.66
N LYS A 718 -19.12 -7.51 10.88
CA LYS A 718 -18.13 -6.49 11.24
C LYS A 718 -18.71 -5.08 11.34
N LEU A 719 -19.76 -4.77 10.57
CA LEU A 719 -20.51 -3.52 10.70
C LEU A 719 -21.38 -3.51 11.98
N LEU A 720 -21.98 -4.64 12.38
CA LEU A 720 -22.66 -4.77 13.66
C LEU A 720 -21.71 -4.60 14.84
N GLU A 721 -20.49 -5.13 14.74
CA GLU A 721 -19.43 -4.95 15.74
C GLU A 721 -18.86 -3.52 15.74
N ASN A 722 -19.16 -2.69 14.73
CA ASN A 722 -18.57 -1.38 14.50
C ASN A 722 -17.02 -1.41 14.50
N SER A 723 -16.43 -2.45 13.89
CA SER A 723 -14.97 -2.61 13.79
C SER A 723 -14.35 -1.43 13.04
N LYS A 724 -13.37 -0.76 13.66
CA LYS A 724 -12.65 0.37 13.07
C LYS A 724 -11.86 -0.01 11.81
N SER A 725 -11.33 -1.23 11.78
CA SER A 725 -10.54 -1.75 10.66
C SER A 725 -11.39 -1.84 9.39
N VAL A 726 -12.63 -2.33 9.53
CA VAL A 726 -13.56 -2.52 8.41
C VAL A 726 -14.30 -1.22 8.07
N THR A 727 -14.80 -0.49 9.07
CA THR A 727 -15.50 0.80 8.85
C THR A 727 -14.56 1.87 8.27
N GLY A 728 -13.25 1.78 8.48
CA GLY A 728 -12.25 2.64 7.84
C GLY A 728 -12.18 2.52 6.31
N LEU A 729 -12.64 1.40 5.74
CA LEU A 729 -12.76 1.21 4.29
C LEU A 729 -13.88 2.06 3.68
N LEU A 730 -14.88 2.44 4.49
CA LEU A 730 -16.01 3.26 4.07
C LEU A 730 -15.65 4.75 4.04
N ALA A 731 -16.44 5.54 3.30
CA ALA A 731 -16.30 7.00 3.29
C ALA A 731 -16.95 7.64 4.52
N HIS A 732 -18.13 7.16 4.90
CA HIS A 732 -18.87 7.66 6.05
C HIS A 732 -19.47 6.49 6.84
N ASN A 733 -19.14 6.44 8.13
CA ASN A 733 -19.77 5.57 9.10
C ASN A 733 -20.66 6.44 10.01
N PRO A 734 -21.99 6.27 10.00
CA PRO A 734 -22.89 7.05 10.85
C PRO A 734 -22.73 6.74 12.35
N PHE A 735 -22.07 5.63 12.70
CA PHE A 735 -21.83 5.20 14.07
C PHE A 735 -20.36 5.39 14.50
N ASP A 736 -19.59 6.23 13.81
CA ASP A 736 -18.21 6.49 14.18
C ASP A 736 -18.12 7.23 15.52
N GLY A 737 -17.35 6.66 16.47
CA GLY A 737 -17.26 7.18 17.84
C GLY A 737 -18.52 6.99 18.70
N SER A 738 -19.56 6.32 18.19
CA SER A 738 -20.75 5.94 18.95
C SER A 738 -20.78 4.43 19.24
N ASP A 739 -21.83 3.99 19.95
CA ASP A 739 -22.10 2.57 20.12
C ASP A 739 -22.37 1.89 18.77
N PRO A 740 -22.11 0.57 18.68
CA PRO A 740 -22.46 -0.20 17.50
C PRO A 740 -23.96 -0.15 17.19
N PRO A 741 -24.35 -0.30 15.91
CA PRO A 741 -25.75 -0.38 15.53
C PRO A 741 -26.43 -1.59 16.17
N THR A 742 -27.70 -1.43 16.53
CA THR A 742 -28.56 -2.47 17.10
C THR A 742 -29.03 -3.45 16.03
N ALA A 743 -29.35 -2.94 14.83
CA ALA A 743 -29.72 -3.75 13.68
C ALA A 743 -29.18 -3.12 12.39
N LEU A 744 -29.04 -3.97 11.37
CA LEU A 744 -28.73 -3.57 10.00
C LEU A 744 -29.86 -3.98 9.08
N ARG A 745 -30.05 -3.23 8.00
CA ARG A 745 -30.85 -3.63 6.84
C ARG A 745 -30.09 -3.34 5.56
N VAL A 746 -30.36 -4.14 4.53
CA VAL A 746 -29.79 -3.97 3.18
C VAL A 746 -30.95 -3.71 2.23
N LEU A 747 -30.82 -2.70 1.38
CA LEU A 747 -31.83 -2.38 0.36
C LEU A 747 -31.22 -2.61 -1.01
N ARG A 748 -31.93 -3.29 -1.90
CA ARG A 748 -31.55 -3.40 -3.31
C ARG A 748 -32.34 -2.35 -4.09
N MET A 749 -31.63 -1.36 -4.62
CA MET A 749 -32.24 -0.25 -5.34
C MET A 749 -31.69 -0.19 -6.76
N GLN A 750 -32.54 0.10 -7.73
CA GLN A 750 -32.12 0.34 -9.11
C GLN A 750 -31.73 1.81 -9.28
N TYR A 751 -30.49 2.05 -9.72
CA TYR A 751 -29.92 3.37 -9.96
C TYR A 751 -29.89 3.64 -11.47
N ARG A 752 -30.21 4.88 -11.87
CA ARG A 752 -29.98 5.38 -13.23
C ARG A 752 -29.30 6.74 -13.19
N PHE A 753 -28.56 7.07 -14.23
CA PHE A 753 -28.04 8.41 -14.39
C PHE A 753 -29.19 9.38 -14.69
N THR A 754 -29.16 10.54 -14.04
CA THR A 754 -30.14 11.59 -14.33
C THR A 754 -29.88 12.19 -15.70
N LYS A 755 -30.92 12.72 -16.37
CA LYS A 755 -30.75 13.43 -17.66
C LYS A 755 -30.11 14.83 -17.53
N ARG A 756 -29.68 15.25 -16.34
CA ARG A 756 -29.07 16.58 -16.08
C ARG A 756 -27.96 16.52 -15.01
N PRO A 757 -26.69 16.28 -15.38
CA PRO A 757 -25.64 17.14 -14.83
C PRO A 757 -24.43 17.33 -15.78
N ALA A 758 -24.21 18.58 -16.20
CA ALA A 758 -22.89 19.01 -16.66
C ALA A 758 -22.20 19.95 -15.64
N PHE A 759 -22.98 20.87 -15.01
CA PHE A 759 -22.48 21.91 -14.09
C PHE A 759 -23.52 22.42 -13.06
N GLY A 760 -24.61 21.68 -12.82
CA GLY A 760 -25.68 22.10 -11.90
C GLY A 760 -25.63 21.43 -10.52
N ASN A 761 -26.25 22.05 -9.51
CA ASN A 761 -26.41 21.51 -8.15
C ASN A 761 -27.44 20.34 -8.06
N GLY A 762 -27.66 19.61 -9.15
CA GLY A 762 -28.66 18.53 -9.24
C GLY A 762 -28.11 17.16 -8.84
N PRO A 763 -28.98 16.17 -8.62
CA PRO A 763 -28.56 14.80 -8.36
C PRO A 763 -27.91 14.16 -9.59
N TRP A 764 -26.84 13.39 -9.37
CA TRP A 764 -26.17 12.59 -10.40
C TRP A 764 -26.92 11.30 -10.71
N TRP A 765 -27.63 10.77 -9.71
CA TRP A 765 -28.36 9.52 -9.78
C TRP A 765 -29.85 9.73 -9.47
N GLU A 766 -30.71 8.98 -10.17
CA GLU A 766 -32.11 8.79 -9.82
C GLU A 766 -32.36 7.34 -9.44
N VAL A 767 -33.23 7.12 -8.45
CA VAL A 767 -33.68 5.78 -8.06
C VAL A 767 -34.95 5.47 -8.83
N VAL A 768 -34.96 4.36 -9.57
CA VAL A 768 -36.16 3.91 -10.27
C VAL A 768 -37.16 3.38 -9.23
N PRO A 769 -38.44 3.80 -9.26
CA PRO A 769 -39.44 3.34 -8.30
C PRO A 769 -39.77 1.86 -8.54
N GLN A 770 -39.05 0.95 -7.87
CA GLN A 770 -39.28 -0.50 -7.77
C GLN A 770 -38.22 -1.10 -6.83
N THR A 771 -38.28 -0.73 -5.56
CA THR A 771 -37.37 -1.25 -4.54
C THR A 771 -37.72 -2.69 -4.22
N GLU A 772 -36.87 -3.63 -4.64
CA GLU A 772 -36.82 -4.95 -4.03
C GLU A 772 -36.13 -4.78 -2.67
N GLU A 773 -36.93 -4.64 -1.60
CA GLU A 773 -36.38 -4.65 -0.25
C GLU A 773 -35.89 -6.08 0.07
N VAL A 774 -34.59 -6.28 -0.04
CA VAL A 774 -33.93 -7.50 0.42
C VAL A 774 -33.68 -7.36 1.90
N PHE A 775 -34.71 -7.57 2.70
CA PHE A 775 -34.57 -7.53 4.15
C PHE A 775 -33.67 -8.69 4.61
N VAL A 776 -32.36 -8.43 4.78
CA VAL A 776 -31.51 -9.30 5.58
C VAL A 776 -31.88 -9.04 7.04
N SER A 777 -32.78 -9.86 7.58
CA SER A 777 -33.17 -9.79 8.99
C SER A 777 -31.93 -9.98 9.88
N PRO A 778 -31.87 -9.35 11.06
CA PRO A 778 -30.88 -9.70 12.09
C PRO A 778 -30.84 -11.20 12.43
N SER A 779 -31.87 -11.98 12.09
CA SER A 779 -31.85 -13.45 12.22
C SER A 779 -31.05 -14.18 11.12
N GLN A 780 -30.86 -13.57 9.94
CA GLN A 780 -30.15 -14.16 8.80
C GLN A 780 -28.63 -13.91 8.85
N VAL A 781 -28.18 -12.89 9.60
CA VAL A 781 -26.76 -12.66 9.86
C VAL A 781 -26.31 -13.55 11.03
N PRO A 782 -25.28 -14.41 10.87
CA PRO A 782 -24.79 -15.25 11.96
C PRO A 782 -24.39 -14.43 13.19
N GLY A 783 -24.93 -14.78 14.37
CA GLY A 783 -24.63 -14.09 15.62
C GLY A 783 -25.34 -12.75 15.83
N ALA A 784 -26.06 -12.22 14.83
CA ALA A 784 -26.72 -10.92 14.95
C ALA A 784 -27.92 -10.93 15.92
N ALA A 785 -28.60 -12.06 16.10
CA ALA A 785 -29.61 -12.21 17.16
C ALA A 785 -29.02 -12.09 18.57
N ALA A 786 -27.82 -12.65 18.79
CA ALA A 786 -27.10 -12.54 20.06
C ALA A 786 -26.63 -11.08 20.28
N HIS A 787 -26.04 -10.46 19.26
CA HIS A 787 -25.65 -9.04 19.29
C HIS A 787 -26.83 -8.12 19.57
N LEU A 788 -27.97 -8.33 18.91
CA LEU A 788 -29.20 -7.59 19.15
C LEU A 788 -29.64 -7.72 20.61
N SER A 789 -29.65 -8.95 21.15
CA SER A 789 -30.02 -9.17 22.56
C SER A 789 -29.09 -8.47 23.54
N GLU A 790 -27.78 -8.45 23.25
CA GLU A 790 -26.77 -7.76 24.05
C GLU A 790 -26.93 -6.24 23.97
N GLN A 791 -27.12 -5.68 22.78
CA GLN A 791 -27.33 -4.25 22.59
C GLN A 791 -28.63 -3.77 23.24
N LEU A 792 -29.72 -4.54 23.15
CA LEU A 792 -30.97 -4.22 23.84
C LEU A 792 -30.80 -4.20 25.35
N GLU A 793 -30.02 -5.12 25.91
CA GLU A 793 -29.69 -5.13 27.34
C GLU A 793 -28.86 -3.90 27.74
N ILE A 794 -27.88 -3.50 26.92
CA ILE A 794 -27.10 -2.27 27.15
C ILE A 794 -28.00 -1.03 27.10
N LEU A 795 -28.88 -0.94 26.10
CA LEU A 795 -29.83 0.16 25.95
C LEU A 795 -30.79 0.24 27.14
N ARG A 796 -31.35 -0.90 27.57
CA ARG A 796 -32.20 -0.99 28.78
C ARG A 796 -31.47 -0.51 30.02
N ARG A 797 -30.25 -0.99 30.29
CA ARG A 797 -29.44 -0.56 31.44
C ARG A 797 -29.17 0.95 31.43
N ARG A 798 -28.93 1.53 30.25
CA ARG A 798 -28.73 2.98 30.10
C ARG A 798 -30.00 3.79 30.27
N GLU A 799 -31.13 3.33 29.75
CA GLU A 799 -32.43 3.96 30.00
C GLU A 799 -32.76 3.93 31.49
N GLU A 800 -32.50 2.82 32.18
CA GLU A 800 -32.65 2.74 33.63
C GLU A 800 -31.72 3.70 34.36
N SER A 801 -30.44 3.80 33.96
CA SER A 801 -29.49 4.78 34.53
C SER A 801 -29.98 6.21 34.33
N ARG A 802 -30.44 6.56 33.11
CA ARG A 802 -31.00 7.90 32.81
C ARG A 802 -32.26 8.18 33.61
N ARG A 803 -33.16 7.21 33.78
CA ARG A 803 -34.34 7.33 34.64
C ARG A 803 -33.96 7.52 36.11
N ARG A 804 -32.95 6.79 36.60
CA ARG A 804 -32.42 6.95 37.97
C ARG A 804 -31.81 8.34 38.15
N GLU A 805 -30.97 8.80 37.24
CA GLU A 805 -30.38 10.14 37.28
C GLU A 805 -31.45 11.25 37.22
N ALA A 806 -32.47 11.09 36.36
CA ALA A 806 -33.57 12.04 36.29
C ALA A 806 -34.38 12.10 37.60
N ARG A 807 -34.65 10.95 38.23
CA ARG A 807 -35.27 10.89 39.56
C ARG A 807 -34.40 11.57 40.61
N MET A 808 -33.09 11.30 40.62
CA MET A 808 -32.15 11.95 41.53
C MET A 808 -32.10 13.47 41.33
N ARG A 809 -32.13 13.96 40.08
CA ARG A 809 -32.20 15.39 39.77
C ARG A 809 -33.51 16.01 40.25
N GLN A 810 -34.65 15.35 40.01
CA GLN A 810 -35.95 15.83 40.48
C GLN A 810 -36.05 15.86 42.01
N GLU A 811 -35.53 14.83 42.70
CA GLU A 811 -35.48 14.81 44.16
C GLU A 811 -34.55 15.90 44.72
N ALA A 812 -33.38 16.11 44.10
CA ALA A 812 -32.46 17.18 44.48
C ALA A 812 -33.09 18.57 44.29
N GLU A 813 -33.79 18.81 43.17
CA GLU A 813 -34.54 20.05 42.95
C GLU A 813 -35.69 20.23 43.95
N ARG A 814 -36.40 19.14 44.31
CA ARG A 814 -37.46 19.20 45.31
C ARG A 814 -36.91 19.58 46.69
N ARG A 815 -35.81 18.93 47.12
CA ARG A 815 -35.11 19.26 48.37
C ARG A 815 -34.66 20.71 48.40
N ARG A 816 -34.07 21.20 47.30
CA ARG A 816 -33.64 22.59 47.18
C ARG A 816 -34.81 23.57 47.33
N ARG A 817 -35.96 23.29 46.71
CA ARG A 817 -37.17 24.12 46.86
C ARG A 817 -37.75 24.08 48.27
N GLU A 818 -37.72 22.91 48.92
CA GLU A 818 -38.16 22.73 50.30
C GLU A 818 -37.25 23.51 51.27
N GLU A 819 -35.93 23.44 51.09
CA GLU A 819 -34.94 24.22 51.85
C GLU A 819 -35.14 25.73 51.68
N GLU A 820 -35.28 26.22 50.44
CA GLU A 820 -35.55 27.64 50.17
C GLU A 820 -36.89 28.11 50.77
N ALA A 821 -37.93 27.26 50.76
CA ALA A 821 -39.21 27.55 51.39
C ALA A 821 -39.10 27.58 52.93
N PHE A 822 -38.33 26.67 53.52
CA PHE A 822 -38.05 26.65 54.95
C PHE A 822 -37.30 27.91 55.39
N GLU A 823 -36.25 28.30 54.66
CA GLU A 823 -35.52 29.54 54.95
C GLU A 823 -36.40 30.79 54.83
N ARG A 824 -37.30 30.84 53.84
CA ARG A 824 -38.26 31.95 53.71
C ARG A 824 -39.20 32.03 54.91
N ARG A 825 -39.71 30.89 55.39
CA ARG A 825 -40.57 30.84 56.59
C ARG A 825 -39.83 31.26 57.85
N MET A 826 -38.58 30.82 58.01
CA MET A 826 -37.74 31.21 59.15
C MET A 826 -37.39 32.70 59.16
N ARG A 827 -37.14 33.29 57.98
CA ARG A 827 -36.95 34.75 57.84
C ARG A 827 -38.20 35.52 58.26
N TRP A 828 -39.35 35.15 57.73
CA TRP A 828 -40.64 35.76 58.09
C TRP A 828 -40.92 35.67 59.60
N ALA A 829 -40.71 34.51 60.22
CA ALA A 829 -40.94 34.33 61.65
C ALA A 829 -40.03 35.22 62.53
N ARG A 830 -38.75 35.40 62.15
CA ARG A 830 -37.82 36.29 62.85
C ARG A 830 -38.24 37.76 62.73
N GLU A 831 -38.69 38.17 61.55
CA GLU A 831 -39.18 39.52 61.30
C GLU A 831 -40.46 39.82 62.10
N GLU A 832 -41.39 38.86 62.16
CA GLU A 832 -42.64 38.96 62.94
C GLU A 832 -42.36 39.07 64.46
N GLU A 833 -41.41 38.29 64.98
CA GLU A 833 -41.00 38.34 66.38
C GLU A 833 -40.35 39.68 66.74
N GLN A 834 -39.48 40.21 65.86
CA GLN A 834 -38.89 41.54 66.04
C GLN A 834 -39.95 42.65 66.01
N ARG A 835 -40.97 42.53 65.16
CA ARG A 835 -42.08 43.50 65.12
C ARG A 835 -42.84 43.53 66.44
N ARG A 836 -43.17 42.35 66.99
CA ARG A 836 -43.86 42.24 68.29
C ARG A 836 -43.04 42.78 69.46
N ARG A 837 -41.71 42.60 69.45
CA ARG A 837 -40.83 43.18 70.48
C ARG A 837 -40.82 44.71 70.41
N ARG A 838 -40.76 45.29 69.21
CA ARG A 838 -40.83 46.75 69.02
C ARG A 838 -42.17 47.32 69.48
N GLU A 839 -43.28 46.68 69.12
CA GLU A 839 -44.63 47.06 69.55
C GLU A 839 -44.77 46.98 71.09
N ALA A 840 -44.17 45.98 71.74
CA ALA A 840 -44.18 45.84 73.20
C ALA A 840 -43.31 46.89 73.90
N GLU A 841 -42.11 47.19 73.39
CA GLU A 841 -41.23 48.25 73.90
C GLU A 841 -41.86 49.65 73.76
N GLU A 842 -42.57 49.91 72.67
CA GLU A 842 -43.31 51.16 72.47
C GLU A 842 -44.48 51.30 73.45
N ALA A 843 -45.24 50.21 73.69
CA ALA A 843 -46.32 50.20 74.68
C ALA A 843 -45.81 50.40 76.12
N GLU A 844 -44.63 49.84 76.45
CA GLU A 844 -44.00 50.02 77.77
C GLU A 844 -43.52 51.46 77.97
N LYS A 845 -42.93 52.08 76.93
CA LYS A 845 -42.55 53.51 76.97
C LYS A 845 -43.75 54.42 77.21
N GLN A 846 -44.88 54.16 76.56
CA GLN A 846 -46.10 54.96 76.76
C GLN A 846 -46.64 54.87 78.19
N ARG A 847 -46.63 53.67 78.80
CA ARG A 847 -47.03 53.48 80.20
C ARG A 847 -46.10 54.22 81.17
N LEU A 848 -44.79 54.22 80.88
CA LEU A 848 -43.80 54.89 81.72
C LEU A 848 -43.89 56.42 81.64
N GLU A 849 -44.25 56.97 80.48
CA GLU A 849 -44.51 58.41 80.32
C GLU A 849 -45.78 58.87 81.04
N GLU A 850 -46.82 58.05 81.02
CA GLU A 850 -48.09 58.35 81.72
C GLU A 850 -47.92 58.33 83.25
N GLN A 851 -47.14 57.38 83.79
CA GLN A 851 -46.76 57.36 85.21
C GLN A 851 -45.90 58.56 85.61
N LYS A 852 -44.99 59.02 84.73
CA LYS A 852 -44.17 60.22 84.98
C LYS A 852 -45.01 61.50 85.01
N ARG A 853 -46.07 61.58 84.19
CA ARG A 853 -47.01 62.71 84.20
C ARG A 853 -47.81 62.78 85.51
N GLN A 854 -48.34 61.65 85.97
CA GLN A 854 -49.10 61.58 87.23
C GLN A 854 -48.23 61.93 88.45
N ALA A 855 -46.98 61.45 88.50
CA ALA A 855 -46.04 61.79 89.58
C ALA A 855 -45.60 63.27 89.57
N ALA A 856 -45.57 63.92 88.41
CA ALA A 856 -45.21 65.33 88.29
C ALA A 856 -46.31 66.29 88.76
N GLU A 857 -47.59 65.94 88.56
CA GLU A 857 -48.72 66.72 89.07
C GLU A 857 -48.83 66.63 90.60
N GLU A 858 -48.61 65.45 91.17
CA GLU A 858 -48.64 65.24 92.62
C GLU A 858 -47.50 65.99 93.35
N LYS A 859 -46.32 66.08 92.70
CA LYS A 859 -45.17 66.83 93.22
C LYS A 859 -45.40 68.34 93.21
N ARG A 860 -46.02 68.89 92.16
CA ARG A 860 -46.36 70.33 92.04
C ARG A 860 -47.38 70.77 93.09
N ALA A 861 -48.30 69.90 93.49
CA ALA A 861 -49.27 70.19 94.54
C ALA A 861 -48.62 70.30 95.93
N ARG A 862 -47.64 69.45 96.25
CA ARG A 862 -46.92 69.46 97.53
C ARG A 862 -45.95 70.64 97.66
N GLU A 863 -45.29 71.03 96.58
CA GLU A 863 -44.34 72.17 96.56
C GLU A 863 -45.04 73.53 96.74
N ALA A 864 -46.31 73.68 96.31
CA ALA A 864 -47.08 74.91 96.46
C ALA A 864 -47.55 75.17 97.92
N GLU A 865 -47.76 74.12 98.70
CA GLU A 865 -48.19 74.21 100.10
C GLU A 865 -47.01 74.53 101.03
N GLU A 866 -45.83 74.00 100.73
CA GLU A 866 -44.60 74.21 101.52
C GLU A 866 -44.00 75.61 101.31
N ALA A 867 -44.15 76.20 100.12
CA ALA A 867 -43.69 77.55 99.80
C ALA A 867 -44.44 78.65 100.58
N ARG A 868 -45.70 78.41 100.96
CA ARG A 868 -46.47 79.34 101.80
C ARG A 868 -45.99 79.40 103.24
N ARG A 869 -45.49 78.28 103.81
CA ARG A 869 -45.00 78.24 105.20
C ARG A 869 -43.60 78.83 105.36
N LYS A 870 -42.73 78.71 104.34
CA LYS A 870 -41.34 79.18 104.40
C LYS A 870 -41.19 80.71 104.24
N ALA A 871 -42.18 81.39 103.66
CA ALA A 871 -42.11 82.83 103.40
C ALA A 871 -42.30 83.74 104.64
N GLU A 872 -42.89 83.26 105.75
CA GLU A 872 -43.05 84.07 106.97
C GLU A 872 -41.95 83.84 108.02
N GLU A 873 -41.37 82.64 108.11
CA GLU A 873 -40.27 82.35 109.05
C GLU A 873 -38.96 83.10 108.70
N GLU A 874 -38.79 83.51 107.45
CA GLU A 874 -37.58 84.18 106.94
C GLU A 874 -37.42 85.63 107.43
N ALA A 875 -38.45 86.25 108.02
CA ALA A 875 -38.36 87.59 108.61
C ALA A 875 -37.79 87.59 110.05
N GLN A 876 -37.92 86.49 110.80
CA GLN A 876 -37.47 86.42 112.21
C GLN A 876 -35.98 86.07 112.37
N ARG A 877 -35.31 85.56 111.33
CA ARG A 877 -33.88 85.20 111.36
C ARG A 877 -32.91 86.40 111.21
N ARG A 878 -33.41 87.63 111.04
CA ARG A 878 -32.61 88.88 110.96
C ARG A 878 -32.10 89.43 112.31
N ALA A 879 -32.19 88.72 113.42
CA ALA A 879 -31.80 89.28 114.74
C ALA A 879 -30.74 88.50 115.53
N ALA A 880 -30.26 87.36 115.03
CA ALA A 880 -29.14 86.62 115.65
C ALA A 880 -28.74 85.47 114.71
N GLU A 881 -27.97 85.64 113.64
CA GLU A 881 -26.74 86.44 113.50
C GLU A 881 -25.87 86.52 114.77
N GLU A 882 -26.02 85.49 115.63
CA GLU A 882 -24.96 84.97 116.48
C GLU A 882 -24.06 84.15 115.54
N GLU A 883 -23.02 84.73 114.97
CA GLU A 883 -21.79 85.03 115.70
C GLU A 883 -21.14 83.75 116.29
N LEU A 884 -21.62 82.56 115.89
CA LEU A 884 -20.78 81.40 115.69
C LEU A 884 -20.05 81.53 114.34
N LYS A 885 -19.06 82.42 114.39
CA LYS A 885 -17.71 82.08 113.96
C LYS A 885 -17.62 81.55 112.53
N ARG A 886 -17.26 82.39 111.57
CA ARG A 886 -15.91 83.00 111.54
C ARG A 886 -14.80 82.05 112.06
N ARG A 887 -14.86 80.80 111.59
CA ARG A 887 -13.74 79.97 111.12
C ARG A 887 -14.25 79.29 109.84
N GLY A 888 -14.31 79.95 108.68
CA GLY A 888 -13.29 80.85 108.17
C GLY A 888 -12.12 80.00 107.66
N GLU A 889 -12.05 79.84 106.34
CA GLU A 889 -10.80 79.69 105.60
C GLU A 889 -10.08 78.34 105.69
N ALA A 890 -10.62 77.32 105.03
CA ALA A 890 -9.80 76.26 104.41
C ALA A 890 -10.45 75.57 103.18
N GLU A 891 -11.60 76.07 102.72
CA GLU A 891 -12.41 75.45 101.65
C GLU A 891 -12.11 75.98 100.24
N SER A 892 -11.02 76.74 100.05
CA SER A 892 -10.59 77.22 98.73
C SER A 892 -9.44 76.41 98.11
N ARG A 893 -9.03 75.29 98.71
CA ARG A 893 -7.96 74.42 98.17
C ARG A 893 -8.43 73.16 97.44
N LYS A 894 -9.73 72.91 97.29
CA LYS A 894 -10.24 71.65 96.70
C LYS A 894 -10.95 71.79 95.35
N LEU A 895 -11.11 73.00 94.82
CA LEU A 895 -11.78 73.23 93.53
C LEU A 895 -10.83 73.26 92.30
N GLU A 896 -9.51 73.15 92.51
CA GLU A 896 -8.52 73.08 91.41
C GLU A 896 -7.98 71.67 91.14
N GLU A 897 -8.20 70.69 92.03
CA GLU A 897 -7.75 69.29 91.82
C GLU A 897 -8.77 68.40 91.10
N GLN A 898 -10.07 68.74 91.09
CA GLN A 898 -11.10 67.89 90.46
C GLN A 898 -11.20 68.04 88.94
N ARG A 899 -10.73 69.16 88.37
CA ARG A 899 -10.78 69.40 86.91
C ARG A 899 -9.66 68.70 86.13
N ALA A 900 -8.60 68.24 86.80
CA ALA A 900 -7.49 67.52 86.16
C ALA A 900 -7.72 66.00 86.07
N ALA A 901 -8.58 65.42 86.92
CA ALA A 901 -8.88 63.97 86.92
C ALA A 901 -9.89 63.55 85.83
N GLU A 902 -10.77 64.45 85.39
CA GLU A 902 -11.83 64.15 84.43
C GLU A 902 -11.32 64.04 82.97
N VAL A 903 -10.20 64.70 82.65
CA VAL A 903 -9.60 64.68 81.31
C VAL A 903 -8.77 63.41 81.09
N ALA A 904 -8.06 62.92 82.13
CA ALA A 904 -7.30 61.67 82.05
C ALA A 904 -8.19 60.41 81.94
N GLN A 905 -9.41 60.44 82.48
CA GLN A 905 -10.36 59.33 82.39
C GLN A 905 -10.96 59.17 80.98
N LYS A 906 -11.06 60.26 80.20
CA LYS A 906 -11.60 60.23 78.83
C LYS A 906 -10.60 59.66 77.82
N GLU A 907 -9.32 60.03 77.92
CA GLU A 907 -8.28 59.51 77.03
C GLU A 907 -7.96 58.02 77.29
N ALA A 908 -8.11 57.54 78.53
CA ALA A 908 -7.95 56.12 78.86
C ALA A 908 -9.10 55.25 78.29
N ASN A 909 -10.34 55.75 78.28
CA ASN A 909 -11.50 55.02 77.75
C ASN A 909 -11.50 54.94 76.21
N GLU A 910 -11.04 55.96 75.50
CA GLU A 910 -10.93 55.91 74.03
C GLU A 910 -9.84 54.95 73.54
N ASN A 911 -8.71 54.89 74.24
CA ASN A 911 -7.64 53.95 73.90
C ASN A 911 -7.99 52.50 74.26
N ALA A 912 -8.78 52.27 75.31
CA ALA A 912 -9.31 50.95 75.65
C ALA A 912 -10.32 50.42 74.62
N LEU A 913 -11.15 51.30 74.03
CA LEU A 913 -12.13 50.91 73.00
C LEU A 913 -11.43 50.51 71.69
N LYS A 914 -10.40 51.25 71.29
CA LYS A 914 -9.62 50.93 70.07
C LYS A 914 -8.79 49.64 70.21
N ALA A 915 -8.25 49.38 71.40
CA ALA A 915 -7.54 48.12 71.67
C ALA A 915 -8.49 46.89 71.67
N ALA A 916 -9.74 47.06 72.15
CA ALA A 916 -10.75 46.00 72.13
C ALA A 916 -11.23 45.67 70.70
N GLU A 917 -11.39 46.67 69.84
CA GLU A 917 -11.76 46.45 68.42
C GLU A 917 -10.65 45.76 67.62
N GLU A 918 -9.37 46.08 67.87
CA GLU A 918 -8.25 45.38 67.23
C GLU A 918 -8.08 43.94 67.72
N GLU A 919 -8.37 43.65 68.99
CA GLU A 919 -8.34 42.29 69.53
C GLU A 919 -9.49 41.44 68.99
N GLU A 920 -10.71 42.00 68.86
CA GLU A 920 -11.85 41.30 68.27
C GLU A 920 -11.62 41.01 66.78
N LYS A 921 -11.00 41.95 66.05
CA LYS A 921 -10.64 41.75 64.64
C LYS A 921 -9.59 40.65 64.46
N ARG A 922 -8.57 40.59 65.34
CA ARG A 922 -7.58 39.51 65.33
C ARG A 922 -8.19 38.15 65.66
N ARG A 923 -9.11 38.07 66.63
CA ARG A 923 -9.83 36.83 66.96
C ARG A 923 -10.69 36.33 65.79
N ARG A 924 -11.38 37.24 65.08
CA ARG A 924 -12.17 36.87 63.89
C ARG A 924 -11.28 36.40 62.73
N GLU A 925 -10.11 36.99 62.53
CA GLU A 925 -9.14 36.55 61.52
C GLU A 925 -8.52 35.18 61.86
N GLU A 926 -8.25 34.91 63.14
CA GLU A 926 -7.79 33.60 63.62
C GLU A 926 -8.88 32.52 63.50
N GLU A 927 -10.13 32.82 63.87
CA GLU A 927 -11.27 31.91 63.69
C GLU A 927 -11.52 31.59 62.20
N LEU A 928 -11.39 32.58 61.31
CA LEU A 928 -11.52 32.37 59.87
C LEU A 928 -10.37 31.51 59.31
N ALA A 929 -9.14 31.71 59.81
CA ALA A 929 -7.97 30.93 59.44
C ALA A 929 -8.07 29.48 59.95
N GLU A 930 -8.59 29.27 61.16
CA GLU A 930 -8.81 27.96 61.75
C GLU A 930 -9.94 27.19 61.04
N ALA A 931 -11.05 27.87 60.72
CA ALA A 931 -12.13 27.30 59.92
C ALA A 931 -11.65 26.88 58.53
N LYS A 932 -10.77 27.67 57.88
CA LYS A 932 -10.18 27.32 56.59
C LYS A 932 -9.27 26.09 56.68
N ARG A 933 -8.44 25.99 57.72
CA ARG A 933 -7.59 24.80 57.97
C ARG A 933 -8.43 23.55 58.24
N GLN A 934 -9.54 23.67 58.97
CA GLN A 934 -10.45 22.54 59.22
C GLN A 934 -11.17 22.08 57.93
N MET A 935 -11.51 23.00 57.03
CA MET A 935 -12.12 22.68 55.75
C MET A 935 -11.13 21.97 54.81
N GLU A 936 -9.90 22.49 54.71
CA GLU A 936 -8.82 21.86 53.93
C GLU A 936 -8.44 20.47 54.48
N ALA A 937 -8.46 20.28 55.81
CA ALA A 937 -8.24 18.98 56.44
C ALA A 937 -9.37 17.97 56.13
N ARG A 938 -10.64 18.42 56.13
CA ARG A 938 -11.79 17.57 55.76
C ARG A 938 -11.75 17.18 54.28
N GLU A 939 -11.40 18.09 53.39
CA GLU A 939 -11.22 17.77 51.97
C GLU A 939 -10.06 16.79 51.74
N ALA A 940 -8.96 16.93 52.47
CA ALA A 940 -7.84 16.00 52.39
C ALA A 940 -8.22 14.60 52.88
N GLU A 941 -9.00 14.50 53.96
CA GLU A 941 -9.50 13.22 54.47
C GLU A 941 -10.50 12.58 53.50
N GLU A 942 -11.39 13.34 52.88
CA GLU A 942 -12.34 12.84 51.89
C GLU A 942 -11.63 12.34 50.62
N ARG A 943 -10.59 13.05 50.15
CA ARG A 943 -9.74 12.58 49.05
C ARG A 943 -8.99 11.29 49.40
N ARG A 944 -8.57 11.14 50.66
CA ARG A 944 -7.93 9.90 51.13
C ARG A 944 -8.92 8.73 51.17
N ARG A 945 -10.14 8.96 51.67
CA ARG A 945 -11.22 7.95 51.67
C ARG A 945 -11.60 7.52 50.26
N LYS A 946 -11.74 8.46 49.31
CA LYS A 946 -12.02 8.12 47.90
C LYS A 946 -10.90 7.27 47.29
N ARG A 947 -9.63 7.59 47.53
CA ARG A 947 -8.49 6.77 47.08
C ARG A 947 -8.47 5.37 47.71
N GLU A 948 -8.76 5.26 49.00
CA GLU A 948 -8.86 3.97 49.70
C GLU A 948 -10.05 3.13 49.16
N GLU A 949 -11.16 3.77 48.82
CA GLU A 949 -12.35 3.12 48.25
C GLU A 949 -12.12 2.67 46.80
N GLU A 950 -11.47 3.49 45.97
CA GLU A 950 -11.01 3.12 44.62
C GLU A 950 -10.03 1.94 44.67
N GLN A 951 -9.07 1.95 45.60
CA GLN A 951 -8.16 0.82 45.80
C GLN A 951 -8.88 -0.45 46.23
N ARG A 952 -9.89 -0.35 47.11
CA ARG A 952 -10.73 -1.51 47.51
C ARG A 952 -11.56 -2.02 46.35
N GLN A 953 -12.15 -1.15 45.53
CA GLN A 953 -12.92 -1.56 44.35
C GLN A 953 -12.03 -2.23 43.31
N GLN A 954 -10.81 -1.73 43.11
CA GLN A 954 -9.85 -2.33 42.18
C GLN A 954 -9.35 -3.68 42.69
N ALA A 955 -9.06 -3.82 43.99
CA ALA A 955 -8.73 -5.11 44.59
C ALA A 955 -9.87 -6.13 44.48
N ALA A 956 -11.13 -5.69 44.66
CA ALA A 956 -12.31 -6.55 44.51
C ALA A 956 -12.50 -7.02 43.05
N ARG A 957 -12.28 -6.15 42.05
CA ARG A 957 -12.33 -6.54 40.63
C ARG A 957 -11.27 -7.59 40.29
N VAL A 958 -10.04 -7.40 40.77
CA VAL A 958 -8.95 -8.37 40.57
C VAL A 958 -9.26 -9.70 41.27
N ALA A 959 -9.92 -9.68 42.44
CA ALA A 959 -10.34 -10.91 43.12
C ALA A 959 -11.41 -11.68 42.32
N VAL A 960 -12.43 -10.98 41.81
CA VAL A 960 -13.49 -11.58 40.96
C VAL A 960 -12.91 -12.15 39.66
N GLU A 961 -11.94 -11.46 39.05
CA GLU A 961 -11.29 -11.92 37.83
C GLU A 961 -10.46 -13.19 38.07
N LYS A 962 -9.73 -13.26 39.20
CA LYS A 962 -9.01 -14.47 39.60
C LYS A 962 -9.93 -15.64 39.92
N GLU A 963 -11.08 -15.37 40.52
CA GLU A 963 -12.07 -16.41 40.82
C GLU A 963 -12.73 -16.95 39.55
N ALA A 964 -13.07 -16.07 38.60
CA ALA A 964 -13.57 -16.46 37.28
C ALA A 964 -12.53 -17.26 36.46
N GLU A 965 -11.25 -16.90 36.55
CA GLU A 965 -10.18 -17.66 35.89
C GLU A 965 -9.99 -19.05 36.52
N ALA A 966 -10.07 -19.14 37.85
CA ALA A 966 -10.02 -20.42 38.57
C ALA A 966 -11.22 -21.31 38.23
N GLU A 967 -12.41 -20.74 38.06
CA GLU A 967 -13.61 -21.47 37.68
C GLU A 967 -13.55 -21.97 36.23
N ARG A 968 -13.02 -21.17 35.29
CA ARG A 968 -12.75 -21.62 33.91
C ARG A 968 -11.76 -22.78 33.87
N LYS A 969 -10.67 -22.73 34.64
CA LYS A 969 -9.71 -23.84 34.74
C LYS A 969 -10.37 -25.11 35.30
N ARG A 970 -11.24 -24.99 36.30
CA ARG A 970 -12.01 -26.15 36.82
C ARG A 970 -12.98 -26.72 35.79
N GLN A 971 -13.63 -25.87 34.99
CA GLN A 971 -14.53 -26.31 33.92
C GLN A 971 -13.76 -27.01 32.78
N GLU A 972 -12.58 -26.51 32.41
CA GLU A 972 -11.71 -27.17 31.43
C GLU A 972 -11.20 -28.53 31.94
N GLU A 973 -10.74 -28.61 33.19
CA GLU A 973 -10.33 -29.88 33.80
C GLU A 973 -11.48 -30.89 33.89
N ALA A 974 -12.70 -30.42 34.18
CA ALA A 974 -13.89 -31.28 34.20
C ALA A 974 -14.24 -31.81 32.79
N ARG A 975 -14.21 -30.96 31.77
CA ARG A 975 -14.41 -31.35 30.36
C ARG A 975 -13.34 -32.34 29.88
N ALA A 976 -12.09 -32.13 30.27
CA ALA A 976 -11.00 -33.06 29.96
C ALA A 976 -11.22 -34.44 30.60
N ARG A 977 -11.69 -34.49 31.86
CA ARG A 977 -12.03 -35.75 32.55
C ARG A 977 -13.25 -36.45 31.95
N GLU A 978 -14.25 -35.70 31.50
CA GLU A 978 -15.41 -36.26 30.78
C GLU A 978 -15.02 -36.81 29.41
N ALA A 979 -14.15 -36.11 28.67
CA ALA A 979 -13.61 -36.59 27.40
C ALA A 979 -12.82 -37.90 27.60
N GLU A 980 -11.97 -37.97 28.64
CA GLU A 980 -11.23 -39.20 28.95
C GLU A 980 -12.16 -40.35 29.38
N ARG A 981 -13.24 -40.07 30.11
CA ARG A 981 -14.27 -41.08 30.44
C ARG A 981 -15.02 -41.55 29.18
N ALA A 982 -15.42 -40.64 28.30
CA ALA A 982 -16.10 -40.96 27.05
C ALA A 982 -15.20 -41.81 26.13
N GLU A 983 -13.90 -41.53 26.10
CA GLU A 983 -12.92 -42.34 25.37
C GLU A 983 -12.75 -43.73 26.00
N ARG A 984 -12.65 -43.82 27.33
CA ARG A 984 -12.61 -45.11 28.04
C ARG A 984 -13.89 -45.94 27.86
N GLU A 985 -15.06 -45.30 27.77
CA GLU A 985 -16.32 -46.01 27.48
C GLU A 985 -16.41 -46.44 26.02
N ARG A 986 -15.95 -45.61 25.06
CA ARG A 986 -15.81 -46.04 23.65
C ARG A 986 -14.88 -47.24 23.52
N LEU A 987 -13.79 -47.30 24.29
CA LEU A 987 -12.87 -48.44 24.32
C LEU A 987 -13.49 -49.71 24.94
N LYS A 988 -14.51 -49.58 25.81
CA LYS A 988 -15.26 -50.71 26.39
C LYS A 988 -16.40 -51.21 25.49
N MET A 989 -16.95 -50.35 24.64
CA MET A 989 -18.04 -50.66 23.69
C MET A 989 -17.57 -51.28 22.37
N LEU A 990 -16.26 -51.41 22.14
CA LEU A 990 -15.71 -52.07 20.95
C LEU A 990 -15.92 -53.61 21.04
N PRO A 991 -16.47 -54.26 20.00
CA PRO A 991 -16.67 -55.71 19.97
C PRO A 991 -15.35 -56.48 20.13
N GLN A 992 -15.45 -57.64 20.78
CA GLN A 992 -14.36 -58.55 21.17
C GLN A 992 -13.40 -58.97 20.03
N ALA A 993 -13.79 -58.76 18.77
CA ALA A 993 -13.04 -59.10 17.57
C ALA A 993 -11.78 -58.23 17.30
N HIS A 994 -11.56 -57.13 18.03
CA HIS A 994 -10.38 -56.27 17.85
C HIS A 994 -9.27 -56.44 18.92
N ARG A 995 -9.48 -57.28 19.94
CA ARG A 995 -8.44 -57.57 20.96
C ARG A 995 -7.37 -58.55 20.47
N GLU A 996 -7.67 -59.40 19.48
CA GLU A 996 -6.72 -60.43 19.01
C GLU A 996 -5.70 -59.91 17.98
N ARG A 997 -5.92 -58.75 17.33
CA ARG A 997 -4.96 -58.20 16.35
C ARG A 997 -3.84 -57.31 16.90
N ARG A 998 -3.80 -57.07 18.22
CA ARG A 998 -2.69 -56.33 18.86
C ARG A 998 -1.81 -57.19 19.78
N GLY A 999 -2.06 -58.51 19.84
CA GLY A 999 -1.27 -59.46 20.64
C GLY A 999 -0.02 -60.02 19.96
N GLU A 1000 0.20 -59.77 18.67
CA GLU A 1000 1.31 -60.36 17.89
C GLU A 1000 2.43 -59.37 17.56
N VAL A 1001 2.88 -58.53 18.50
CA VAL A 1001 4.21 -57.89 18.37
C VAL A 1001 4.82 -57.67 19.76
N HIS A 1002 5.03 -58.72 20.54
CA HIS A 1002 5.99 -58.71 21.66
C HIS A 1002 6.25 -60.15 22.13
N VAL A 1003 7.28 -60.80 21.57
CA VAL A 1003 8.29 -61.62 22.30
C VAL A 1003 9.48 -61.84 21.35
N ALA A 1004 10.58 -61.15 21.63
CA ALA A 1004 11.94 -61.67 21.41
C ALA A 1004 12.86 -60.96 22.42
N ALA A 1005 12.91 -61.56 23.60
CA ALA A 1005 14.04 -61.60 24.53
C ALA A 1005 15.35 -61.95 23.77
N GLU A 1006 16.59 -61.67 24.18
CA GLU A 1006 17.17 -61.51 25.52
C GLU A 1006 18.62 -60.98 25.39
N THR A 1007 19.09 -60.38 26.49
CA THR A 1007 20.43 -59.97 26.99
C THR A 1007 21.62 -60.95 26.74
N PRO A 1008 22.94 -60.67 27.02
CA PRO A 1008 23.43 -59.94 28.21
C PRO A 1008 24.82 -59.21 28.23
N ALA A 1009 25.05 -58.55 29.38
CA ALA A 1009 26.27 -58.49 30.19
C ALA A 1009 27.23 -57.26 30.13
N SER A 1010 27.14 -56.47 31.22
CA SER A 1010 28.21 -55.98 32.12
C SER A 1010 29.30 -54.99 31.67
N GLY A 1011 29.51 -53.94 32.48
CA GLY A 1011 30.87 -53.43 32.76
C GLY A 1011 31.00 -51.95 33.12
N GLY A 1012 30.68 -51.60 34.38
CA GLY A 1012 31.41 -50.67 35.27
C GLY A 1012 31.84 -49.25 34.83
N GLY A 1013 31.50 -48.24 35.66
CA GLY A 1013 32.27 -46.98 35.70
C GLY A 1013 31.53 -45.75 36.26
N VAL A 1014 31.59 -45.56 37.58
CA VAL A 1014 31.34 -44.34 38.39
C VAL A 1014 32.73 -43.83 38.85
N PRO A 1015 33.02 -42.60 39.38
CA PRO A 1015 32.16 -41.54 39.96
C PRO A 1015 32.53 -40.06 39.67
N LEU A 1016 31.70 -39.11 40.15
CA LEU A 1016 31.98 -38.17 41.29
C LEU A 1016 30.93 -37.02 41.30
N ARG A 1017 30.00 -36.99 42.27
CA ARG A 1017 30.04 -36.27 43.58
C ARG A 1017 29.90 -34.74 43.42
N LEU A 1018 29.06 -33.96 44.12
CA LEU A 1018 28.49 -33.99 45.47
C LEU A 1018 27.25 -33.06 45.52
N GLY A 1019 26.26 -33.38 46.36
CA GLY A 1019 25.53 -32.37 47.16
C GLY A 1019 25.95 -32.51 48.64
N PRO A 1020 25.25 -31.95 49.64
CA PRO A 1020 24.26 -30.85 49.67
C PRO A 1020 24.40 -29.96 50.96
N LEU A 1021 23.37 -29.14 51.25
CA LEU A 1021 22.89 -28.68 52.58
C LEU A 1021 23.38 -27.35 53.23
N LEU A 1022 22.37 -26.47 53.39
CA LEU A 1022 21.89 -25.80 54.62
C LEU A 1022 22.61 -24.60 55.28
N LEU A 1023 21.73 -23.62 55.59
CA LEU A 1023 21.68 -22.72 56.76
C LEU A 1023 22.72 -21.59 56.87
N SER A 1024 22.24 -20.33 56.83
CA SER A 1024 21.80 -19.63 58.05
C SER A 1024 21.59 -18.13 57.83
N ARG A 1025 20.63 -17.60 58.59
CA ARG A 1025 20.24 -16.19 58.72
C ARG A 1025 21.37 -15.34 59.32
N VAL A 1026 21.62 -14.14 58.79
CA VAL A 1026 21.91 -12.95 59.61
C VAL A 1026 21.23 -11.70 59.03
N LYS A 1027 20.71 -10.91 59.97
CA LYS A 1027 19.88 -9.73 59.90
C LYS A 1027 20.66 -8.45 59.51
N LYS A 1028 19.87 -7.50 58.96
CA LYS A 1028 19.78 -6.06 59.27
C LYS A 1028 20.53 -5.02 58.42
N ARG A 1029 19.68 -4.06 57.99
CA ARG A 1029 19.88 -2.59 57.79
C ARG A 1029 20.69 -2.23 56.55
N ASN A 1030 20.40 -1.20 55.77
CA ASN A 1030 19.46 -0.07 55.64
C ASN A 1030 19.70 0.37 54.16
N LEU A 1031 18.85 1.01 53.36
CA LEU A 1031 18.20 2.32 53.46
C LEU A 1031 17.59 2.56 52.05
N LEU A 1032 16.35 3.05 52.02
CA LEU A 1032 15.68 3.90 51.01
C LEU A 1032 16.37 4.17 49.66
N ALA A 1033 15.67 3.83 48.56
CA ALA A 1033 15.25 4.75 47.49
C ALA A 1033 14.10 4.12 46.71
#